data_AF-A0A3B8QAQ2-F1
#
_entry.id   AF-A0A3B8QAQ2-F1
#
_cell.length_a   1.000
_cell.length_b   1.000
_cell.length_c   1.000
_cell.angle_alpha   90.00
_cell.angle_beta   90.00
_cell.angle_gamma   90.00
#
_symmetry.space_group_name_H-M   'P 1'
#
loop_
_entity.id
_entity.type
_entity.pdbx_description
1 polymer ?
#
loop_
_entity_poly.entity_id
_entity_poly.type
_entity_poly.pdbx_seq_one_letter_code
_entity_poly.pdbx_strand_id
1 'polypeptide(L)'
;ENSDGLWLVGEQEGAQRLGKLVARGEVVTWETVEAKGLAELSEVHSIHGDGHVLTLCGDSTVFELNTDQLKPAYRLDPPKLMFTYRDRSTGTTLTKSAPPGELAVEESGLAFSGALPFDEFGEKPRYERRLRPSETNWLSTKISERVSYPSLSPLSYTLEVRATHLGHTGPVAAYTFTVLPPWYATAPAAAGYLVTAAFAFYGLYRLRTHNLRRRTAELERIVQERTHALAEASAAKTEFLASMSHEIRNPMNGVIGLVEILRERPASPRQAHTLKLLHHCADQLRTTVDDILDFSKIEAGRIELETVKFDLRDTLEAAAATVDPSRAKIRFVDPPADGVWLIGDLGKLRQIFANYLNNALKYGVPPSARVSTLLTNTEAGLRLTLGVASSGPTIPKDTLDGFFESFTRGSEAIERNIRGTGLGLAICRKYAQAMGGEVGAVSANGETTFYLDVPFARANEQTPAATPAPPSTLPAKALAIEDEGYNRIVLGSILAKMNYTVDWATTGEEALKLARENGYDVIFTDYRLPDTNGVELTKKILKLCSNPTPAVFAVTAYSTKERREECLNAGMSGFISKPITLEKLRTTLASWGEHRLATISLETSHRLALNPVSAPQPSAEIATAWEELERTAARDPKRAAELAHRLNNACRADGFTDVAEQLELLEGALERGEPAEPFLRACDQFLCATATEPPS
;
A
#
# COMPACT_ATOMS: atom_id res chain seq x y z
N GLU A 1 -30.73 49.21 -112.14
CA GLU A 1 -30.28 48.14 -113.07
C GLU A 1 -28.99 48.45 -113.83
N ASN A 2 -28.06 49.22 -113.24
CA ASN A 2 -26.64 49.13 -113.61
C ASN A 2 -25.90 48.38 -112.50
N SER A 3 -24.93 47.55 -112.87
CA SER A 3 -24.20 46.56 -112.07
C SER A 3 -23.38 47.09 -110.88
N ASP A 4 -23.59 48.33 -110.46
CA ASP A 4 -22.83 49.05 -109.44
C ASP A 4 -23.64 49.45 -108.20
N GLY A 5 -24.70 48.72 -107.86
CA GLY A 5 -25.49 48.90 -106.62
C GLY A 5 -26.49 50.06 -106.66
N LEU A 6 -27.43 50.07 -105.71
CA LEU A 6 -28.45 51.13 -105.60
C LEU A 6 -27.91 52.26 -104.73
N TRP A 7 -27.76 53.45 -105.30
CA TRP A 7 -27.42 54.66 -104.55
C TRP A 7 -28.70 55.30 -104.00
N LEU A 8 -28.72 55.67 -102.72
CA LEU A 8 -29.78 56.51 -102.16
C LEU A 8 -29.14 57.74 -101.51
N VAL A 9 -29.96 58.78 -101.34
CA VAL A 9 -29.67 59.88 -100.42
C VAL A 9 -30.72 59.80 -99.31
N GLY A 10 -30.27 59.84 -98.06
CA GLY A 10 -31.13 59.85 -96.89
C GLY A 10 -30.74 60.97 -95.93
N GLU A 11 -31.67 61.42 -95.11
CA GLU A 11 -31.40 62.36 -94.03
C GLU A 11 -31.10 61.61 -92.74
N GLN A 12 -29.97 61.90 -92.10
CA GLN A 12 -29.61 61.33 -90.79
C GLN A 12 -29.08 62.45 -89.90
N GLU A 13 -29.74 62.63 -88.74
CA GLU A 13 -29.41 63.70 -87.76
C GLU A 13 -29.42 65.12 -88.37
N GLY A 14 -30.31 65.39 -89.32
CA GLY A 14 -30.50 66.73 -89.92
C GLY A 14 -29.56 67.07 -91.08
N ALA A 15 -28.77 66.10 -91.56
CA ALA A 15 -27.87 66.27 -92.70
C ALA A 15 -28.14 65.23 -93.79
N GLN A 16 -28.06 65.65 -95.07
CA GLN A 16 -28.17 64.73 -96.20
C GLN A 16 -26.91 63.87 -96.35
N ARG A 17 -27.12 62.56 -96.56
CA ARG A 17 -26.06 61.55 -96.68
C ARG A 17 -26.29 60.70 -97.92
N LEU A 18 -25.26 60.57 -98.73
CA LEU A 18 -25.22 59.65 -99.87
C LEU A 18 -24.73 58.28 -99.40
N GLY A 19 -25.37 57.20 -99.84
CA GLY A 19 -24.92 55.85 -99.56
C GLY A 19 -25.34 54.85 -100.63
N LYS A 20 -24.70 53.70 -100.60
CA LYS A 20 -24.88 52.59 -101.54
C LYS A 20 -25.43 51.39 -100.80
N LEU A 21 -26.54 50.83 -101.28
CA LEU A 21 -27.01 49.52 -100.84
C LEU A 21 -26.15 48.45 -101.51
N VAL A 22 -25.43 47.72 -100.67
CA VAL A 22 -24.60 46.58 -101.09
C VAL A 22 -25.25 45.31 -100.57
N ALA A 23 -25.67 44.43 -101.48
CA ALA A 23 -26.13 43.10 -101.13
C ALA A 23 -24.93 42.18 -100.90
N ARG A 24 -24.77 41.66 -99.68
CA ARG A 24 -23.74 40.66 -99.34
C ARG A 24 -24.44 39.40 -98.83
N GLY A 25 -24.73 38.47 -99.74
CA GLY A 25 -25.56 37.29 -99.43
C GLY A 25 -27.04 37.67 -99.26
N GLU A 26 -27.71 37.15 -98.25
CA GLU A 26 -29.13 37.48 -97.93
C GLU A 26 -29.30 38.81 -97.19
N VAL A 27 -28.20 39.49 -96.80
CA VAL A 27 -28.24 40.75 -96.05
C VAL A 27 -27.93 41.91 -97.00
N VAL A 28 -28.87 42.85 -97.12
CA VAL A 28 -28.65 44.13 -97.79
C VAL A 28 -28.17 45.15 -96.76
N THR A 29 -26.95 45.65 -96.92
CA THR A 29 -26.36 46.65 -96.02
C THR A 29 -26.24 48.00 -96.70
N TRP A 30 -26.63 49.05 -95.98
CA TRP A 30 -26.40 50.44 -96.37
C TRP A 30 -24.96 50.84 -96.03
N GLU A 31 -24.16 51.15 -97.06
CA GLU A 31 -22.81 51.70 -96.91
C GLU A 31 -22.85 53.19 -97.28
N THR A 32 -22.84 54.06 -96.28
CA THR A 32 -22.69 55.51 -96.48
C THR A 32 -21.37 55.80 -97.20
N VAL A 33 -21.32 56.78 -98.10
CA VAL A 33 -20.10 57.20 -98.81
C VAL A 33 -19.78 58.67 -98.55
N GLU A 34 -18.51 59.03 -98.70
CA GLU A 34 -18.07 60.41 -98.60
C GLU A 34 -18.31 61.17 -99.92
N ALA A 35 -19.16 62.20 -99.88
CA ALA A 35 -19.45 63.08 -101.01
C ALA A 35 -19.16 64.54 -100.64
N LYS A 36 -17.96 65.03 -100.98
CA LYS A 36 -17.58 66.43 -100.75
C LYS A 36 -18.48 67.36 -101.58
N GLY A 37 -19.05 68.39 -100.94
CA GLY A 37 -19.99 69.33 -101.59
C GLY A 37 -21.47 68.99 -101.45
N LEU A 38 -21.83 67.79 -100.95
CA LEU A 38 -23.23 67.40 -100.74
C LEU A 38 -23.96 68.31 -99.73
N ALA A 39 -23.23 68.87 -98.77
CA ALA A 39 -23.77 69.81 -97.78
C ALA A 39 -24.15 71.19 -98.37
N GLU A 40 -23.71 71.50 -99.59
CA GLU A 40 -24.10 72.75 -100.29
C GLU A 40 -25.47 72.63 -100.95
N LEU A 41 -26.04 71.43 -101.03
CA LEU A 41 -27.38 71.18 -101.51
C LEU A 41 -28.36 71.19 -100.34
N SER A 42 -29.31 72.12 -100.37
CA SER A 42 -30.40 72.21 -99.38
C SER A 42 -31.31 70.99 -99.42
N GLU A 43 -31.65 70.54 -100.64
CA GLU A 43 -32.49 69.39 -100.91
C GLU A 43 -32.08 68.72 -102.23
N VAL A 44 -32.19 67.39 -102.31
CA VAL A 44 -31.87 66.60 -103.51
C VAL A 44 -33.16 66.00 -104.05
N HIS A 45 -33.60 66.45 -105.21
CA HIS A 45 -34.87 66.03 -105.84
C HIS A 45 -34.73 64.78 -106.68
N SER A 46 -33.57 64.60 -107.30
CA SER A 46 -33.31 63.42 -108.13
C SER A 46 -31.84 63.06 -108.17
N ILE A 47 -31.60 61.76 -108.39
CA ILE A 47 -30.28 61.14 -108.50
C ILE A 47 -30.27 60.37 -109.81
N HIS A 48 -29.30 60.66 -110.67
CA HIS A 48 -29.04 59.91 -111.88
C HIS A 48 -27.62 59.36 -111.84
N GLY A 49 -27.42 58.12 -112.31
CA GLY A 49 -26.09 57.50 -112.32
C GLY A 49 -25.82 56.80 -113.64
N ASP A 50 -24.68 57.13 -114.26
CA ASP A 50 -24.20 56.54 -115.53
C ASP A 50 -22.99 55.60 -115.32
N GLY A 51 -23.01 54.85 -114.20
CA GLY A 51 -21.94 53.92 -113.81
C GLY A 51 -20.72 54.60 -113.19
N HIS A 52 -20.12 55.57 -113.89
CA HIS A 52 -18.89 56.29 -113.45
C HIS A 52 -19.14 57.68 -112.87
N VAL A 53 -20.32 58.27 -113.12
CA VAL A 53 -20.71 59.58 -112.61
C VAL A 53 -22.11 59.49 -112.01
N LEU A 54 -22.26 60.03 -110.81
CA LEU A 54 -23.50 60.21 -110.09
C LEU A 54 -23.85 61.70 -110.09
N THR A 55 -24.93 62.06 -110.77
CA THR A 55 -25.43 63.42 -110.84
C THR A 55 -26.56 63.60 -109.82
N LEU A 56 -26.36 64.53 -108.89
CA LEU A 56 -27.32 64.94 -107.86
C LEU A 56 -27.92 66.28 -108.26
N CYS A 57 -29.24 66.33 -108.42
CA CYS A 57 -29.94 67.55 -108.79
C CYS A 57 -30.68 68.14 -107.58
N GLY A 58 -30.25 69.31 -107.12
CA GLY A 58 -30.97 70.10 -106.12
C GLY A 58 -31.69 71.32 -106.71
N ASP A 59 -32.13 72.23 -105.83
CA ASP A 59 -32.99 73.37 -106.21
C ASP A 59 -32.39 74.34 -107.25
N SER A 60 -31.08 74.61 -107.16
CA SER A 60 -30.41 75.63 -107.99
C SER A 60 -29.04 75.20 -108.51
N THR A 61 -28.57 74.01 -108.12
CA THR A 61 -27.26 73.48 -108.50
C THR A 61 -27.37 72.00 -108.84
N VAL A 62 -26.68 71.62 -109.91
CA VAL A 62 -26.47 70.21 -110.30
C VAL A 62 -25.05 69.86 -109.88
N PHE A 63 -24.91 68.77 -109.12
CA PHE A 63 -23.64 68.35 -108.55
C PHE A 63 -23.26 66.97 -109.10
N GLU A 64 -22.13 66.88 -109.78
CA GLU A 64 -21.65 65.64 -110.39
C GLU A 64 -20.51 65.05 -109.55
N LEU A 65 -20.71 63.81 -109.10
CA LEU A 65 -19.76 63.05 -108.31
C LEU A 65 -19.22 61.90 -109.15
N ASN A 66 -17.91 61.77 -109.25
CA ASN A 66 -17.32 60.58 -109.86
C ASN A 66 -17.42 59.40 -108.88
N THR A 67 -18.14 58.34 -109.27
CA THR A 67 -18.41 57.18 -108.40
C THR A 67 -17.16 56.39 -108.05
N ASP A 68 -16.14 56.39 -108.92
CA ASP A 68 -14.84 55.74 -108.67
C ASP A 68 -13.98 56.51 -107.66
N GLN A 69 -14.31 57.78 -107.42
CA GLN A 69 -13.65 58.62 -106.41
C GLN A 69 -14.39 58.64 -105.07
N LEU A 70 -15.62 58.12 -105.01
CA LEU A 70 -16.40 58.00 -103.78
C LEU A 70 -15.80 56.91 -102.88
N LYS A 71 -15.40 57.29 -101.67
CA LYS A 71 -14.88 56.35 -100.67
C LYS A 71 -15.99 55.95 -99.69
N PRO A 72 -16.05 54.70 -99.22
CA PRO A 72 -16.97 54.30 -98.16
C PRO A 72 -16.71 55.11 -96.90
N ALA A 73 -17.77 55.64 -96.31
CA ALA A 73 -17.74 56.42 -95.09
C ALA A 73 -17.47 55.48 -93.90
N TYR A 74 -16.26 55.59 -93.35
CA TYR A 74 -15.82 55.09 -92.04
C TYR A 74 -15.60 53.58 -91.90
N ARG A 75 -14.34 53.14 -92.12
CA ARG A 75 -13.80 51.92 -91.48
C ARG A 75 -13.09 52.33 -90.19
N LEU A 76 -13.72 52.11 -89.05
CA LEU A 76 -13.07 52.31 -87.75
C LEU A 76 -12.05 51.20 -87.54
N ASP A 77 -10.77 51.57 -87.49
CA ASP A 77 -9.71 50.64 -87.08
C ASP A 77 -9.90 50.24 -85.61
N PRO A 78 -9.49 49.01 -85.22
CA PRO A 78 -9.52 48.61 -83.83
C PRO A 78 -8.69 49.59 -82.99
N PRO A 79 -9.22 50.07 -81.85
CA PRO A 79 -8.53 51.06 -81.02
C PRO A 79 -7.20 50.50 -80.52
N LYS A 80 -6.12 51.25 -80.76
CA LYS A 80 -4.80 50.95 -80.21
C LYS A 80 -4.70 51.52 -78.81
N LEU A 81 -4.47 50.65 -77.83
CA LEU A 81 -4.36 51.04 -76.42
C LEU A 81 -2.89 51.08 -75.99
N MET A 82 -2.55 52.07 -75.18
CA MET A 82 -1.30 52.11 -74.44
C MET A 82 -1.61 51.79 -72.98
N PHE A 83 -1.05 50.68 -72.50
CA PHE A 83 -1.17 50.22 -71.13
C PHE A 83 -0.01 50.77 -70.30
N THR A 84 -0.34 51.37 -69.16
CA THR A 84 0.61 51.85 -68.15
C THR A 84 0.50 50.98 -66.91
N TYR A 85 1.59 50.29 -66.55
CA TYR A 85 1.68 49.44 -65.37
C TYR A 85 3.09 49.51 -64.78
N ARG A 86 3.26 49.04 -63.54
CA ARG A 86 4.57 48.98 -62.88
C ARG A 86 5.24 47.65 -63.18
N ASP A 87 6.51 47.67 -63.59
CA ASP A 87 7.28 46.46 -63.83
C ASP A 87 7.79 45.87 -62.51
N ARG A 88 7.48 44.60 -62.28
CA ARG A 88 7.85 43.82 -61.09
C ARG A 88 9.37 43.69 -60.89
N SER A 89 10.14 43.71 -61.96
CA SER A 89 11.59 43.46 -61.92
C SER A 89 12.42 44.73 -61.67
N THR A 90 11.97 45.87 -62.19
CA THR A 90 12.69 47.15 -62.13
C THR A 90 11.99 48.19 -61.27
N GLY A 91 10.75 47.97 -60.85
CA GLY A 91 9.93 48.91 -60.07
C GLY A 91 9.53 50.18 -60.83
N THR A 92 9.82 50.24 -62.14
CA THR A 92 9.57 51.40 -63.01
C THR A 92 8.22 51.29 -63.71
N THR A 93 7.55 52.43 -63.92
CA THR A 93 6.33 52.49 -64.70
C THR A 93 6.64 52.33 -66.18
N LEU A 94 6.08 51.31 -66.82
CA LEU A 94 6.22 51.04 -68.25
C LEU A 94 4.93 51.38 -68.98
N THR A 95 5.06 51.95 -70.18
CA THR A 95 3.96 52.21 -71.11
C THR A 95 4.17 51.37 -72.37
N LYS A 96 3.31 50.35 -72.60
CA LYS A 96 3.43 49.42 -73.74
C LYS A 96 2.10 49.30 -74.50
N SER A 97 2.17 48.87 -75.76
CA SER A 97 1.00 48.66 -76.64
C SER A 97 0.23 47.35 -76.37
N ALA A 98 0.65 46.57 -75.39
CA ALA A 98 0.02 45.33 -74.96
C ALA A 98 -0.05 45.30 -73.42
N PRO A 99 -1.10 44.70 -72.83
CA PRO A 99 -1.17 44.53 -71.39
C PRO A 99 -0.05 43.60 -70.91
N PRO A 100 0.35 43.69 -69.63
CA PRO A 100 1.18 42.66 -69.04
C PRO A 100 0.41 41.34 -69.04
N GLY A 101 1.03 40.23 -69.43
CA GLY A 101 0.37 38.91 -69.36
C GLY A 101 -0.01 38.55 -67.92
N GLU A 102 0.82 38.95 -66.94
CA GLU A 102 0.62 38.73 -65.51
C GLU A 102 0.83 40.03 -64.73
N LEU A 103 -0.05 40.33 -63.77
CA LEU A 103 0.01 41.51 -62.89
C LEU A 103 0.05 41.06 -61.43
N ALA A 104 0.93 41.64 -60.61
CA ALA A 104 0.97 41.34 -59.17
C ALA A 104 -0.16 42.07 -58.43
N VAL A 105 -0.79 41.44 -57.42
CA VAL A 105 -1.86 42.05 -56.60
C VAL A 105 -1.41 43.32 -55.89
N GLU A 106 -0.14 43.39 -55.48
CA GLU A 106 0.47 44.57 -54.81
C GLU A 106 0.61 45.78 -55.77
N GLU A 107 0.56 45.53 -57.08
CA GLU A 107 0.68 46.53 -58.15
C GLU A 107 -0.58 46.56 -59.05
N SER A 108 -1.72 46.11 -58.51
CA SER A 108 -2.99 45.82 -59.21
C SER A 108 -3.70 47.01 -59.86
N GLY A 109 -3.02 48.14 -60.05
CA GLY A 109 -3.46 49.28 -60.82
C GLY A 109 -3.12 49.13 -62.30
N LEU A 110 -4.11 48.78 -63.13
CA LEU A 110 -3.96 48.84 -64.59
C LEU A 110 -4.56 50.15 -65.10
N ALA A 111 -3.73 50.99 -65.72
CA ALA A 111 -4.21 52.15 -66.43
C ALA A 111 -4.01 51.99 -67.93
N PHE A 112 -4.95 52.45 -68.73
CA PHE A 112 -4.78 52.50 -70.18
C PHE A 112 -5.33 53.80 -70.76
N SER A 113 -4.78 54.20 -71.90
CA SER A 113 -5.29 55.30 -72.71
C SER A 113 -5.33 54.85 -74.16
N GLY A 114 -6.46 55.06 -74.82
CA GLY A 114 -6.61 54.80 -76.25
C GLY A 114 -6.25 56.02 -77.09
N ALA A 115 -5.61 55.76 -78.24
CA ALA A 115 -5.49 56.73 -79.31
C ALA A 115 -6.23 56.18 -80.54
N LEU A 116 -7.15 56.98 -81.07
CA LEU A 116 -7.69 56.80 -82.40
C LEU A 116 -7.08 57.91 -83.28
N PRO A 117 -6.76 57.64 -84.56
CA PRO A 117 -6.43 58.73 -85.47
C PRO A 117 -7.60 59.73 -85.52
N PHE A 118 -7.29 61.03 -85.62
CA PHE A 118 -8.28 62.05 -85.94
C PHE A 118 -8.96 61.67 -87.26
N ASP A 119 -10.24 61.96 -87.40
CA ASP A 119 -10.90 61.93 -88.69
C ASP A 119 -10.33 63.04 -89.61
N GLU A 120 -10.58 62.96 -90.91
CA GLU A 120 -10.24 64.04 -91.85
C GLU A 120 -11.18 65.27 -91.71
N PHE A 121 -12.16 65.23 -90.78
CA PHE A 121 -13.20 66.25 -90.58
C PHE A 121 -13.16 66.99 -89.23
N GLY A 122 -12.24 66.64 -88.33
CA GLY A 122 -12.03 67.29 -87.03
C GLY A 122 -12.97 66.84 -85.89
N GLU A 123 -13.85 65.87 -86.08
CA GLU A 123 -14.71 65.32 -85.02
C GLU A 123 -14.07 64.15 -84.25
N LYS A 124 -14.31 64.12 -82.93
CA LYS A 124 -13.66 63.17 -82.02
C LYS A 124 -14.50 61.90 -81.87
N PRO A 125 -14.09 60.73 -82.41
CA PRO A 125 -14.79 59.48 -82.15
C PRO A 125 -14.78 59.13 -80.65
N ARG A 126 -15.74 58.32 -80.19
CA ARG A 126 -15.73 57.79 -78.81
C ARG A 126 -15.26 56.34 -78.84
N TYR A 127 -14.80 55.82 -77.71
CA TYR A 127 -14.64 54.39 -77.56
C TYR A 127 -15.46 53.90 -76.38
N GLU A 128 -15.91 52.66 -76.49
CA GLU A 128 -16.59 51.95 -75.43
C GLU A 128 -15.71 50.82 -74.95
N ARG A 129 -15.71 50.59 -73.63
CA ARG A 129 -14.89 49.57 -72.99
C ARG A 129 -15.68 48.77 -71.96
N ARG A 130 -15.25 47.54 -71.72
CA ARG A 130 -15.70 46.72 -70.59
C ARG A 130 -14.60 45.77 -70.14
N LEU A 131 -14.47 45.56 -68.83
CA LEU A 131 -13.55 44.61 -68.24
C LEU A 131 -14.30 43.38 -67.72
N ARG A 132 -14.18 42.23 -68.39
CA ARG A 132 -14.77 40.97 -67.92
C ARG A 132 -13.86 40.29 -66.88
N PRO A 133 -14.40 39.68 -65.81
CA PRO A 133 -15.83 39.50 -65.50
C PRO A 133 -16.49 40.64 -64.72
N SER A 134 -15.75 41.68 -64.29
CA SER A 134 -16.24 42.75 -63.43
C SER A 134 -17.34 43.63 -64.04
N GLU A 135 -17.33 43.81 -65.36
CA GLU A 135 -18.23 44.70 -66.10
C GLU A 135 -18.95 43.92 -67.20
N THR A 136 -20.28 44.00 -67.21
CA THR A 136 -21.14 43.36 -68.21
C THR A 136 -21.53 44.33 -69.35
N ASN A 137 -21.81 45.59 -69.01
CA ASN A 137 -22.22 46.64 -69.93
C ASN A 137 -21.02 47.37 -70.55
N TRP A 138 -21.22 47.91 -71.76
CA TRP A 138 -20.25 48.78 -72.44
C TRP A 138 -20.28 50.19 -71.83
N LEU A 139 -19.11 50.69 -71.43
CA LEU A 139 -18.94 52.02 -70.83
C LEU A 139 -18.28 52.98 -71.83
N SER A 140 -18.94 54.08 -72.16
CA SER A 140 -18.40 55.11 -73.06
C SER A 140 -17.26 55.89 -72.38
N THR A 141 -16.16 56.11 -73.09
CA THR A 141 -14.95 56.77 -72.59
C THR A 141 -14.43 57.76 -73.63
N LYS A 142 -13.92 58.93 -73.20
CA LYS A 142 -13.42 59.98 -74.10
C LYS A 142 -12.02 59.64 -74.64
N ILE A 143 -11.70 60.12 -75.86
CA ILE A 143 -10.33 60.07 -76.40
C ILE A 143 -9.38 60.75 -75.40
N SER A 144 -8.22 60.14 -75.15
CA SER A 144 -7.19 60.56 -74.17
C SER A 144 -7.57 60.47 -72.69
N GLU A 145 -8.78 60.00 -72.34
CA GLU A 145 -9.13 59.72 -70.96
C GLU A 145 -8.34 58.51 -70.46
N ARG A 146 -7.60 58.69 -69.36
CA ARG A 146 -6.86 57.62 -68.70
C ARG A 146 -7.82 56.86 -67.80
N VAL A 147 -8.18 55.64 -68.19
CA VAL A 147 -9.00 54.75 -67.36
C VAL A 147 -8.06 53.96 -66.46
N SER A 148 -8.36 53.94 -65.16
CA SER A 148 -7.59 53.19 -64.16
C SER A 148 -8.51 52.23 -63.43
N TYR A 149 -8.08 50.97 -63.30
CA TYR A 149 -8.70 49.98 -62.42
C TYR A 149 -7.81 49.79 -61.19
N PRO A 150 -8.08 50.47 -60.07
CA PRO A 150 -7.37 50.23 -58.83
C PRO A 150 -7.84 48.91 -58.20
N SER A 151 -6.91 48.12 -57.66
CA SER A 151 -7.23 46.99 -56.78
C SER A 151 -8.01 45.85 -57.44
N LEU A 152 -7.50 45.33 -58.56
CA LEU A 152 -8.03 44.11 -59.18
C LEU A 152 -7.77 42.87 -58.31
N SER A 153 -8.78 42.03 -58.14
CA SER A 153 -8.70 40.75 -57.44
C SER A 153 -7.87 39.72 -58.22
N PRO A 154 -7.32 38.65 -57.60
CA PRO A 154 -6.54 37.64 -58.30
C PRO A 154 -7.41 36.75 -59.21
N LEU A 155 -7.68 37.23 -60.42
CA LEU A 155 -8.51 36.61 -61.44
C LEU A 155 -7.92 36.86 -62.83
N SER A 156 -8.42 36.13 -63.83
CA SER A 156 -8.14 36.42 -65.24
C SER A 156 -9.17 37.44 -65.76
N TYR A 157 -8.67 38.54 -66.32
CA TYR A 157 -9.48 39.62 -66.85
C TYR A 157 -9.33 39.72 -68.37
N THR A 158 -10.41 40.13 -69.03
CA THR A 158 -10.41 40.47 -70.46
C THR A 158 -10.94 41.88 -70.63
N LEU A 159 -10.08 42.81 -71.04
CA LEU A 159 -10.47 44.16 -71.40
C LEU A 159 -10.87 44.18 -72.88
N GLU A 160 -12.14 44.44 -73.13
CA GLU A 160 -12.68 44.59 -74.48
C GLU A 160 -12.92 46.08 -74.76
N VAL A 161 -12.44 46.57 -75.91
CA VAL A 161 -12.61 47.96 -76.34
C VAL A 161 -13.04 48.01 -77.80
N ARG A 162 -14.02 48.86 -78.11
CA ARG A 162 -14.50 49.11 -79.47
C ARG A 162 -14.63 50.60 -79.73
N ALA A 163 -14.37 51.03 -80.96
CA ALA A 163 -14.61 52.41 -81.37
C ALA A 163 -16.09 52.61 -81.74
N THR A 164 -16.66 53.76 -81.38
CA THR A 164 -18.03 54.15 -81.74
C THR A 164 -18.07 55.58 -82.28
N HIS A 165 -18.70 55.78 -83.44
CA HIS A 165 -18.84 57.10 -84.05
C HIS A 165 -20.15 57.16 -84.84
N LEU A 166 -20.98 58.19 -84.56
CA LEU A 166 -22.28 58.43 -85.23
C LEU A 166 -23.15 57.17 -85.38
N GLY A 167 -23.23 56.36 -84.32
CA GLY A 167 -24.04 55.11 -84.29
C GLY A 167 -23.36 53.86 -84.86
N HIS A 168 -22.23 53.99 -85.56
CA HIS A 168 -21.45 52.85 -86.06
C HIS A 168 -20.47 52.32 -85.02
N THR A 169 -20.36 50.99 -84.93
CA THR A 169 -19.43 50.30 -84.02
C THR A 169 -18.35 49.58 -84.82
N GLY A 170 -17.09 49.81 -84.44
CA GLY A 170 -15.93 49.13 -85.01
C GLY A 170 -15.69 47.73 -84.42
N PRO A 171 -14.70 46.98 -84.93
CA PRO A 171 -14.32 45.68 -84.39
C PRO A 171 -13.84 45.79 -82.93
N VAL A 172 -14.12 44.76 -82.13
CA VAL A 172 -13.70 44.68 -80.72
C VAL A 172 -12.24 44.26 -80.64
N ALA A 173 -11.41 45.07 -79.99
CA ALA A 173 -10.08 44.69 -79.55
C ALA A 173 -10.17 44.10 -78.14
N ALA A 174 -9.68 42.87 -77.95
CA ALA A 174 -9.69 42.16 -76.67
C ALA A 174 -8.26 41.97 -76.16
N TYR A 175 -8.05 42.29 -74.89
CA TYR A 175 -6.75 42.24 -74.21
C TYR A 175 -6.89 41.45 -72.91
N THR A 176 -6.21 40.30 -72.82
CA THR A 176 -6.27 39.39 -71.68
C THR A 176 -5.06 39.56 -70.76
N PHE A 177 -5.29 39.52 -69.45
CA PHE A 177 -4.24 39.53 -68.44
C PHE A 177 -4.71 38.83 -67.16
N THR A 178 -3.77 38.27 -66.39
CA THR A 178 -4.08 37.56 -65.15
C THR A 178 -3.44 38.25 -63.95
N VAL A 179 -4.23 38.49 -62.91
CA VAL A 179 -3.73 39.04 -61.64
C VAL A 179 -3.33 37.86 -60.73
N LEU A 180 -2.04 37.78 -60.38
CA LEU A 180 -1.48 36.69 -59.58
C LEU A 180 -1.74 36.90 -58.08
N PRO A 181 -2.14 35.86 -57.31
CA PRO A 181 -2.34 35.98 -55.87
C PRO A 181 -1.04 36.37 -55.14
N PRO A 182 -1.13 37.03 -53.98
CA PRO A 182 0.04 37.41 -53.21
C PRO A 182 0.85 36.19 -52.76
N TRP A 183 2.15 36.36 -52.56
CA TRP A 183 3.08 35.24 -52.33
C TRP A 183 2.69 34.35 -51.13
N TYR A 184 2.14 34.94 -50.07
CA TYR A 184 1.71 34.21 -48.87
C TYR A 184 0.43 33.38 -49.06
N ALA A 185 -0.33 33.63 -50.13
CA ALA A 185 -1.53 32.87 -50.50
C ALA A 185 -1.24 31.77 -51.55
N THR A 186 0.03 31.50 -51.84
CA THR A 186 0.44 30.48 -52.81
C THR A 186 0.56 29.09 -52.17
N ALA A 187 0.42 28.04 -52.98
CA ALA A 187 0.61 26.65 -52.54
C ALA A 187 1.96 26.39 -51.83
N PRO A 188 3.13 26.88 -52.31
CA PRO A 188 4.39 26.72 -51.60
C PRO A 188 4.41 27.45 -50.24
N ALA A 189 3.78 28.62 -50.11
CA ALA A 189 3.66 29.29 -48.81
C ALA A 189 2.77 28.49 -47.84
N ALA A 190 1.64 27.95 -48.32
CA ALA A 190 0.79 27.07 -47.52
C ALA A 190 1.53 25.80 -47.04
N ALA A 191 2.34 25.19 -47.91
CA ALA A 191 3.21 24.08 -47.53
C ALA A 191 4.23 24.48 -46.44
N GLY A 192 4.84 25.66 -46.57
CA GLY A 192 5.74 26.22 -45.55
C GLY A 192 5.06 26.44 -44.19
N TYR A 193 3.81 26.94 -44.18
CA TYR A 193 3.04 27.09 -42.95
C TYR A 193 2.73 25.74 -42.29
N LEU A 194 2.33 24.73 -43.08
CA LEU A 194 2.07 23.39 -42.56
C LEU A 194 3.31 22.75 -41.94
N VAL A 195 4.47 22.89 -42.60
CA VAL A 195 5.75 22.39 -42.06
C VAL A 195 6.11 23.10 -40.77
N THR A 196 6.00 24.43 -40.74
CA THR A 196 6.30 25.24 -39.55
C THR A 196 5.37 24.88 -38.38
N ALA A 197 4.07 24.71 -38.65
CA ALA A 197 3.09 24.27 -37.67
C ALA A 197 3.38 22.85 -37.16
N ALA A 198 3.80 21.93 -38.03
CA ALA A 198 4.19 20.58 -37.63
C ALA A 198 5.43 20.59 -36.71
N PHE A 199 6.44 21.41 -37.00
CA PHE A 199 7.61 21.59 -36.13
C PHE A 199 7.24 22.22 -34.79
N ALA A 200 6.38 23.25 -34.79
CA ALA A 200 5.89 23.87 -33.55
C ALA A 200 5.10 22.87 -32.69
N PHE A 201 4.22 22.07 -33.32
CA PHE A 201 3.46 21.02 -32.65
C PHE A 201 4.39 19.93 -32.09
N TYR A 202 5.38 19.50 -32.86
CA TYR A 202 6.38 18.52 -32.41
C TYR A 202 7.21 19.06 -31.24
N GLY A 203 7.63 20.32 -31.28
CA GLY A 203 8.32 21.00 -30.19
C GLY A 203 7.47 21.06 -28.92
N LEU A 204 6.20 21.45 -29.04
CA LEU A 204 5.26 21.48 -27.92
C LEU A 204 5.00 20.08 -27.35
N TYR A 205 4.85 19.07 -28.23
CA TYR A 205 4.72 17.67 -27.84
C TYR A 205 5.95 17.17 -27.09
N ARG A 206 7.16 17.46 -27.58
CA ARG A 206 8.43 17.15 -26.90
C ARG A 206 8.55 17.81 -25.53
N LEU A 207 8.21 19.10 -25.42
CA LEU A 207 8.23 19.82 -24.14
C LEU A 207 7.23 19.23 -23.15
N ARG A 208 6.00 18.95 -23.59
CA ARG A 208 4.96 18.35 -22.75
C ARG A 208 5.35 16.96 -22.27
N THR A 209 5.86 16.11 -23.16
CA THR A 209 6.31 14.75 -22.79
C THR A 209 7.50 14.79 -21.85
N HIS A 210 8.44 15.72 -22.02
CA HIS A 210 9.56 15.91 -21.09
C HIS A 210 9.09 16.36 -19.70
N ASN A 211 8.18 17.34 -19.64
CA ASN A 211 7.61 17.79 -18.37
C ASN A 211 6.79 16.70 -17.67
N LEU A 212 6.04 15.89 -18.42
CA LEU A 212 5.31 14.75 -17.87
C LEU A 212 6.28 13.73 -17.27
N ARG A 213 7.36 13.37 -17.98
CA ARG A 213 8.38 12.43 -17.48
C ARG A 213 9.06 12.92 -16.20
N ARG A 214 9.32 14.23 -16.08
CA ARG A 214 9.87 14.81 -14.85
C ARG A 214 8.92 14.67 -13.68
N ARG A 215 7.64 15.01 -13.88
CA ARG A 215 6.63 14.89 -12.82
C ARG A 215 6.41 13.43 -12.40
N THR A 216 6.37 12.49 -13.35
CA THR A 216 6.23 11.07 -13.01
C THR A 216 7.41 10.56 -12.21
N ALA A 217 8.65 10.90 -12.60
CA ALA A 217 9.85 10.52 -11.86
C ALA A 217 9.90 11.15 -10.46
N GLU A 218 9.48 12.40 -10.31
CA GLU A 218 9.40 13.07 -9.01
C GLU A 218 8.35 12.44 -8.10
N LEU A 219 7.17 12.12 -8.65
CA LEU A 219 6.11 11.42 -7.93
C LEU A 219 6.55 10.02 -7.50
N GLU A 220 7.19 9.26 -8.39
CA GLU A 220 7.76 7.94 -8.07
C GLU A 220 8.77 8.04 -6.93
N ARG A 221 9.68 9.02 -6.99
CA ARG A 221 10.66 9.27 -5.92
C ARG A 221 9.98 9.57 -4.58
N ILE A 222 8.98 10.46 -4.56
CA ILE A 222 8.25 10.81 -3.33
C ILE A 222 7.50 9.59 -2.77
N VAL A 223 6.83 8.81 -3.62
CA VAL A 223 6.14 7.58 -3.21
C VAL A 223 7.14 6.59 -2.62
N GLN A 224 8.31 6.41 -3.25
CA GLN A 224 9.34 5.51 -2.77
C GLN A 224 9.94 5.97 -1.42
N GLU A 225 10.21 7.27 -1.27
CA GLU A 225 10.69 7.83 0.01
C GLU A 225 9.64 7.68 1.12
N ARG A 226 8.37 7.96 0.82
CA ARG A 226 7.27 7.82 1.80
C ARG A 226 7.04 6.37 2.18
N THR A 227 7.08 5.43 1.23
CA THR A 227 6.92 4.01 1.50
C THR A 227 8.07 3.46 2.33
N HIS A 228 9.32 3.86 2.05
CA HIS A 228 10.48 3.50 2.85
C HIS A 228 10.36 4.02 4.30
N ALA A 229 10.07 5.32 4.46
CA ALA A 229 9.91 5.91 5.79
C ALA A 229 8.76 5.27 6.59
N LEU A 230 7.66 4.90 5.92
CA LEU A 230 6.55 4.20 6.57
C LEU A 230 6.95 2.78 7.00
N ALA A 231 7.72 2.07 6.17
CA ALA A 231 8.23 0.74 6.48
C ALA A 231 9.21 0.77 7.65
N GLU A 232 10.14 1.73 7.69
CA GLU A 232 11.06 1.94 8.81
C GLU A 232 10.31 2.29 10.10
N ALA A 233 9.35 3.21 10.04
CA ALA A 233 8.53 3.57 11.20
C ALA A 233 7.71 2.39 11.72
N SER A 234 7.16 1.57 10.81
CA SER A 234 6.42 0.36 11.17
C SER A 234 7.34 -0.68 11.83
N ALA A 235 8.51 -0.93 11.24
CA ALA A 235 9.49 -1.87 11.78
C ALA A 235 9.98 -1.43 13.18
N ALA A 236 10.30 -0.14 13.35
CA ALA A 236 10.69 0.42 14.65
C ALA A 236 9.55 0.33 15.68
N LYS A 237 8.29 0.57 15.28
CA LYS A 237 7.11 0.39 16.15
C LYS A 237 6.99 -1.07 16.59
N THR A 238 7.15 -2.05 15.70
CA THR A 238 7.07 -3.47 16.03
C THR A 238 8.23 -3.91 16.93
N GLU A 239 9.45 -3.46 16.67
CA GLU A 239 10.64 -3.77 17.48
C GLU A 239 10.53 -3.17 18.89
N PHE A 240 10.09 -1.92 18.98
CA PHE A 240 9.83 -1.25 20.26
C PHE A 240 8.80 -2.01 21.09
N LEU A 241 7.68 -2.42 20.48
CA LEU A 241 6.64 -3.19 21.15
C LEU A 241 7.16 -4.58 21.57
N ALA A 242 7.99 -5.22 20.75
CA ALA A 242 8.61 -6.50 21.11
C ALA A 242 9.60 -6.37 22.29
N SER A 243 10.39 -5.29 22.38
CA SER A 243 11.28 -5.04 23.52
C SER A 243 10.48 -4.73 24.79
N MET A 244 9.52 -3.80 24.68
CA MET A 244 8.63 -3.41 25.79
C MET A 244 7.80 -4.58 26.30
N SER A 245 7.47 -5.57 25.46
CA SER A 245 6.82 -6.80 25.90
C SER A 245 7.57 -7.49 27.04
N HIS A 246 8.88 -7.65 26.89
CA HIS A 246 9.69 -8.33 27.89
C HIS A 246 9.87 -7.46 29.13
N GLU A 247 10.06 -6.16 28.96
CA GLU A 247 10.19 -5.20 30.06
C GLU A 247 8.91 -5.05 30.89
N ILE A 248 7.72 -5.21 30.29
CA ILE A 248 6.45 -5.21 31.01
C ILE A 248 6.13 -6.58 31.59
N ARG A 249 6.43 -7.67 30.87
CA ARG A 249 6.13 -9.04 31.31
C ARG A 249 6.93 -9.44 32.55
N ASN A 250 8.20 -9.03 32.66
CA ASN A 250 9.05 -9.34 33.82
C ASN A 250 8.47 -8.83 35.17
N PRO A 251 8.22 -7.52 35.36
CA PRO A 251 7.69 -7.02 36.63
C PRO A 251 6.29 -7.57 36.91
N MET A 252 5.49 -7.83 35.87
CA MET A 252 4.17 -8.42 36.03
C MET A 252 4.21 -9.85 36.57
N ASN A 253 5.12 -10.68 36.05
CA ASN A 253 5.33 -12.01 36.58
C ASN A 253 5.85 -11.97 38.03
N GLY A 254 6.69 -10.98 38.36
CA GLY A 254 7.13 -10.73 39.74
C GLY A 254 5.97 -10.40 40.68
N VAL A 255 5.07 -9.50 40.28
CA VAL A 255 3.86 -9.18 41.06
C VAL A 255 2.98 -10.41 41.25
N ILE A 256 2.75 -11.21 40.20
CA ILE A 256 1.93 -12.43 40.28
C ILE A 256 2.56 -13.44 41.25
N GLY A 257 3.86 -13.70 41.12
CA GLY A 257 4.57 -14.64 41.98
C GLY A 257 4.59 -14.20 43.45
N LEU A 258 4.81 -12.91 43.72
CA LEU A 258 4.73 -12.35 45.08
C LEU A 258 3.33 -12.49 45.68
N VAL A 259 2.29 -12.29 44.88
CA VAL A 259 0.91 -12.47 45.32
C VAL A 259 0.60 -13.95 45.59
N GLU A 260 1.09 -14.88 44.79
CA GLU A 260 0.98 -16.33 45.07
C GLU A 260 1.65 -16.71 46.39
N ILE A 261 2.87 -16.22 46.64
CA ILE A 261 3.58 -16.46 47.91
C ILE A 261 2.81 -15.88 49.10
N LEU A 262 2.30 -14.66 48.98
CA LEU A 262 1.51 -14.04 50.04
C LEU A 262 0.20 -14.77 50.33
N ARG A 263 -0.36 -15.50 49.35
CA ARG A 263 -1.57 -16.33 49.53
C ARG A 263 -1.31 -17.63 50.28
N GLU A 264 -0.06 -18.08 50.40
CA GLU A 264 0.32 -19.32 51.06
C GLU A 264 0.50 -19.15 52.58
N ARG A 265 0.61 -17.91 53.06
CA ARG A 265 0.63 -17.59 54.49
C ARG A 265 -0.81 -17.52 55.04
N PRO A 266 -1.06 -17.90 56.30
CA PRO A 266 -2.35 -17.69 56.94
C PRO A 266 -2.65 -16.18 56.97
N ALA A 267 -3.56 -15.75 56.10
CA ALA A 267 -3.94 -14.37 55.91
C ALA A 267 -5.34 -14.12 56.48
N SER A 268 -5.56 -12.94 57.07
CA SER A 268 -6.91 -12.54 57.48
C SER A 268 -7.87 -12.53 56.27
N PRO A 269 -9.19 -12.71 56.47
CA PRO A 269 -10.16 -12.73 55.37
C PRO A 269 -10.08 -11.50 54.44
N ARG A 270 -9.73 -10.33 55.00
CA ARG A 270 -9.53 -9.08 54.26
C ARG A 270 -8.25 -9.11 53.41
N GLN A 271 -7.13 -9.60 53.96
CA GLN A 271 -5.87 -9.79 53.22
C GLN A 271 -6.01 -10.83 52.11
N ALA A 272 -6.68 -11.96 52.38
CA ALA A 272 -6.94 -12.98 51.37
C ALA A 272 -7.81 -12.44 50.21
N HIS A 273 -8.79 -11.59 50.50
CA HIS A 273 -9.59 -10.93 49.47
C HIS A 273 -8.77 -9.91 48.66
N THR A 274 -7.96 -9.07 49.34
CA THR A 274 -7.07 -8.11 48.67
C THR A 274 -6.06 -8.82 47.77
N LEU A 275 -5.44 -9.91 48.23
CA LEU A 275 -4.51 -10.71 47.44
C LEU A 275 -5.19 -11.36 46.24
N LYS A 276 -6.42 -11.87 46.38
CA LYS A 276 -7.22 -12.35 45.25
C LYS A 276 -7.47 -11.25 44.22
N LEU A 277 -7.81 -10.03 44.66
CA LEU A 277 -8.01 -8.89 43.77
C LEU A 277 -6.72 -8.50 43.04
N LEU A 278 -5.60 -8.45 43.77
CA LEU A 278 -4.28 -8.08 43.23
C LEU A 278 -3.81 -9.09 42.18
N HIS A 279 -3.97 -10.39 42.46
CA HIS A 279 -3.68 -11.44 41.50
C HIS A 279 -4.53 -11.31 40.24
N HIS A 280 -5.83 -11.03 40.40
CA HIS A 280 -6.75 -10.86 39.29
C HIS A 280 -6.38 -9.64 38.43
N CYS A 281 -6.05 -8.50 39.05
CA CYS A 281 -5.58 -7.32 38.34
C CYS A 281 -4.26 -7.58 37.60
N ALA A 282 -3.35 -8.34 38.22
CA ALA A 282 -2.07 -8.65 37.61
C ALA A 282 -2.23 -9.55 36.38
N ASP A 283 -3.06 -10.59 36.48
CA ASP A 283 -3.33 -11.50 35.36
C ASP A 283 -4.12 -10.81 34.22
N GLN A 284 -5.03 -9.88 34.56
CA GLN A 284 -5.71 -9.03 33.58
C GLN A 284 -4.75 -8.11 32.82
N LEU A 285 -3.81 -7.47 33.52
CA LEU A 285 -2.84 -6.59 32.86
C LEU A 285 -1.91 -7.40 31.96
N ARG A 286 -1.47 -8.58 32.42
CA ARG A 286 -0.66 -9.52 31.62
C ARG A 286 -1.40 -9.89 30.32
N THR A 287 -2.65 -10.31 30.43
CA THR A 287 -3.48 -10.68 29.27
C THR A 287 -3.65 -9.50 28.31
N THR A 288 -3.91 -8.29 28.83
CA THR A 288 -4.08 -7.08 28.01
C THR A 288 -2.80 -6.72 27.24
N VAL A 289 -1.66 -6.83 27.91
CA VAL A 289 -0.35 -6.59 27.30
C VAL A 289 -0.08 -7.64 26.22
N ASP A 290 -0.30 -8.93 26.52
CA ASP A 290 -0.14 -10.01 25.55
C ASP A 290 -1.06 -9.81 24.33
N ASP A 291 -2.32 -9.41 24.50
CA ASP A 291 -3.26 -9.12 23.41
C ASP A 291 -2.78 -7.96 22.50
N ILE A 292 -2.27 -6.87 23.09
CA ILE A 292 -1.76 -5.71 22.33
C ILE A 292 -0.53 -6.10 21.49
N LEU A 293 0.32 -6.95 22.06
CA LEU A 293 1.53 -7.42 21.40
C LEU A 293 1.24 -8.42 20.29
N ASP A 294 0.35 -9.37 20.55
CA ASP A 294 -0.15 -10.31 19.55
C ASP A 294 -0.77 -9.51 18.38
N PHE A 295 -1.61 -8.53 18.68
CA PHE A 295 -2.18 -7.63 17.67
C PHE A 295 -1.11 -6.91 16.85
N SER A 296 -0.06 -6.41 17.49
CA SER A 296 1.02 -5.67 16.81
C SER A 296 1.89 -6.57 15.94
N LYS A 297 2.12 -7.83 16.33
CA LYS A 297 2.80 -8.84 15.50
C LYS A 297 1.95 -9.24 14.29
N ILE A 298 0.64 -9.37 14.52
CA ILE A 298 -0.35 -9.69 13.48
C ILE A 298 -0.44 -8.57 12.44
N GLU A 299 -0.49 -7.29 12.85
CA GLU A 299 -0.53 -6.13 11.95
C GLU A 299 0.73 -6.07 11.05
N ALA A 300 1.88 -6.48 11.59
CA ALA A 300 3.15 -6.57 10.85
C ALA A 300 3.25 -7.80 9.91
N GLY A 301 2.21 -8.64 9.83
CA GLY A 301 2.18 -9.84 8.98
C GLY A 301 3.08 -11.00 9.47
N ARG A 302 3.57 -10.96 10.71
CA ARG A 302 4.50 -11.94 11.29
C ARG A 302 3.79 -12.97 12.17
N ILE A 303 2.86 -13.74 11.60
CA ILE A 303 2.25 -14.86 12.32
C ILE A 303 3.07 -16.12 12.02
N GLU A 304 3.92 -16.51 12.97
CA GLU A 304 4.63 -17.78 12.93
C GLU A 304 3.75 -18.87 13.53
N LEU A 305 3.45 -19.91 12.74
CA LEU A 305 2.70 -21.07 13.20
C LEU A 305 3.66 -22.15 13.70
N GLU A 306 3.44 -22.61 14.92
CA GLU A 306 4.16 -23.76 15.45
C GLU A 306 3.45 -25.03 15.00
N THR A 307 4.12 -25.92 14.27
CA THR A 307 3.50 -27.16 13.79
C THR A 307 3.89 -28.31 14.71
N VAL A 308 2.95 -28.77 15.54
CA VAL A 308 3.15 -29.85 16.53
C VAL A 308 2.08 -30.92 16.36
N LYS A 309 2.42 -32.18 16.68
CA LYS A 309 1.46 -33.28 16.79
C LYS A 309 0.75 -33.22 18.15
N PHE A 310 -0.58 -33.22 18.16
CA PHE A 310 -1.39 -33.17 19.39
C PHE A 310 -2.69 -33.98 19.28
N ASP A 311 -3.22 -34.42 20.42
CA ASP A 311 -4.56 -35.04 20.50
C ASP A 311 -5.63 -33.95 20.64
N LEU A 312 -6.64 -33.97 19.76
CA LEU A 312 -7.67 -32.93 19.72
C LEU A 312 -8.56 -32.94 20.98
N ARG A 313 -8.95 -34.12 21.47
CA ARG A 313 -9.84 -34.21 22.62
C ARG A 313 -9.13 -33.69 23.87
N ASP A 314 -7.94 -34.21 24.16
CA ASP A 314 -7.17 -33.80 25.34
C ASP A 314 -6.91 -32.29 25.35
N THR A 315 -6.63 -31.73 24.17
CA THR A 315 -6.43 -30.29 23.99
C THR A 315 -7.66 -29.48 24.37
N LEU A 316 -8.84 -29.84 23.85
CA LEU A 316 -10.08 -29.12 24.12
C LEU A 316 -10.51 -29.31 25.58
N GLU A 317 -10.36 -30.51 26.14
CA GLU A 317 -10.69 -30.76 27.54
C GLU A 317 -9.78 -29.99 28.50
N ALA A 318 -8.46 -29.96 28.26
CA ALA A 318 -7.52 -29.19 29.06
C ALA A 318 -7.80 -27.68 29.00
N ALA A 319 -8.16 -27.18 27.82
CA ALA A 319 -8.55 -25.79 27.64
C ALA A 319 -9.86 -25.45 28.38
N ALA A 320 -10.86 -26.32 28.30
CA ALA A 320 -12.12 -26.15 29.01
C ALA A 320 -11.94 -26.22 30.53
N ALA A 321 -11.09 -27.13 31.03
CA ALA A 321 -10.78 -27.25 32.46
C ALA A 321 -10.06 -26.01 33.03
N THR A 322 -9.31 -25.30 32.19
CA THR A 322 -8.67 -24.03 32.59
C THR A 322 -9.70 -22.92 32.80
N VAL A 323 -10.76 -22.89 31.98
CA VAL A 323 -11.81 -21.85 32.01
C VAL A 323 -12.90 -22.17 33.04
N ASP A 324 -13.28 -23.44 33.17
CA ASP A 324 -14.22 -23.93 34.18
C ASP A 324 -13.65 -25.13 34.95
N PRO A 325 -12.87 -24.89 36.02
CA PRO A 325 -12.30 -25.96 36.85
C PRO A 325 -13.37 -26.85 37.51
N SER A 326 -14.60 -26.34 37.68
CA SER A 326 -15.70 -27.08 38.28
C SER A 326 -16.39 -28.04 37.30
N ARG A 327 -16.11 -27.91 35.99
CA ARG A 327 -16.75 -28.65 34.88
C ARG A 327 -18.28 -28.62 34.89
N ALA A 328 -18.88 -27.62 35.53
CA ALA A 328 -20.33 -27.53 35.72
C ALA A 328 -21.03 -26.72 34.63
N LYS A 329 -20.32 -25.82 33.95
CA LYS A 329 -20.88 -24.81 33.04
C LYS A 329 -20.59 -25.09 31.57
N ILE A 330 -19.57 -25.90 31.28
CA ILE A 330 -19.19 -26.27 29.91
C ILE A 330 -19.64 -27.70 29.63
N ARG A 331 -20.42 -27.91 28.55
CA ARG A 331 -20.88 -29.23 28.11
C ARG A 331 -20.47 -29.50 26.67
N PHE A 332 -19.82 -30.64 26.43
CA PHE A 332 -19.56 -31.14 25.07
C PHE A 332 -20.79 -31.89 24.56
N VAL A 333 -21.33 -31.48 23.41
CA VAL A 333 -22.54 -32.08 22.81
C VAL A 333 -22.17 -33.28 21.94
N ASP A 334 -21.03 -33.23 21.26
CA ASP A 334 -20.42 -34.32 20.49
C ASP A 334 -18.89 -34.20 20.62
N PRO A 335 -18.28 -34.79 21.66
CA PRO A 335 -16.83 -34.72 21.85
C PRO A 335 -16.11 -35.46 20.72
N PRO A 336 -14.92 -35.00 20.28
CA PRO A 336 -14.14 -35.72 19.29
C PRO A 336 -13.86 -37.15 19.76
N ALA A 337 -13.74 -38.11 18.84
CA ALA A 337 -13.34 -39.47 19.21
C ALA A 337 -11.96 -39.48 19.88
N ASP A 338 -11.71 -40.45 20.76
CA ASP A 338 -10.38 -40.64 21.36
C ASP A 338 -9.37 -41.00 20.26
N GLY A 339 -8.11 -40.52 20.38
CA GLY A 339 -7.03 -40.86 19.45
C GLY A 339 -7.05 -40.07 18.13
N VAL A 340 -7.74 -38.93 18.06
CA VAL A 340 -7.67 -38.05 16.87
C VAL A 340 -6.44 -37.15 16.98
N TRP A 341 -5.34 -37.62 16.39
CA TRP A 341 -4.08 -36.88 16.33
C TRP A 341 -4.02 -35.93 15.13
N LEU A 342 -3.85 -34.65 15.43
CA LEU A 342 -3.72 -33.58 14.44
C LEU A 342 -2.31 -33.00 14.45
N ILE A 343 -1.91 -32.42 13.33
CA ILE A 343 -0.65 -31.68 13.16
C ILE A 343 -0.99 -30.22 12.87
N GLY A 344 -0.57 -29.31 13.76
CA GLY A 344 -0.79 -27.87 13.64
C GLY A 344 -0.43 -27.10 14.90
N ASP A 345 -0.87 -25.83 14.99
CA ASP A 345 -0.58 -24.96 16.14
C ASP A 345 -1.60 -25.15 17.27
N LEU A 346 -1.22 -26.02 18.21
CA LEU A 346 -1.94 -26.31 19.45
C LEU A 346 -2.21 -25.03 20.27
N GLY A 347 -1.22 -24.14 20.35
CA GLY A 347 -1.28 -22.94 21.18
C GLY A 347 -2.36 -21.98 20.69
N LYS A 348 -2.40 -21.71 19.38
CA LYS A 348 -3.39 -20.84 18.75
C LYS A 348 -4.79 -21.43 18.81
N LEU A 349 -4.93 -22.73 18.56
CA LEU A 349 -6.21 -23.42 18.69
C LEU A 349 -6.78 -23.26 20.11
N ARG A 350 -5.95 -23.52 21.13
CA ARG A 350 -6.35 -23.35 22.53
C ARG A 350 -6.74 -21.91 22.85
N GLN A 351 -6.01 -20.93 22.32
CA GLN A 351 -6.29 -19.51 22.56
C GLN A 351 -7.64 -19.09 21.96
N ILE A 352 -7.93 -19.49 20.71
CA ILE A 352 -9.22 -19.23 20.07
C ILE A 352 -10.35 -19.85 20.89
N PHE A 353 -10.21 -21.13 21.24
CA PHE A 353 -11.24 -21.86 21.97
C PHE A 353 -11.49 -21.28 23.38
N ALA A 354 -10.43 -20.97 24.13
CA ALA A 354 -10.54 -20.35 25.45
C ALA A 354 -11.21 -18.96 25.38
N ASN A 355 -10.99 -18.20 24.31
CA ASN A 355 -11.65 -16.92 24.09
C ASN A 355 -13.16 -17.10 23.88
N TYR A 356 -13.55 -18.06 23.03
CA TYR A 356 -14.96 -18.37 22.79
C TYR A 356 -15.66 -18.84 24.07
N LEU A 357 -15.03 -19.73 24.85
CA LEU A 357 -15.56 -20.18 26.14
C LEU A 357 -15.71 -19.04 27.14
N ASN A 358 -14.71 -18.17 27.26
CA ASN A 358 -14.77 -17.01 28.14
C ASN A 358 -15.89 -16.05 27.73
N ASN A 359 -16.12 -15.84 26.44
CA ASN A 359 -17.23 -15.03 25.96
C ASN A 359 -18.58 -15.69 26.29
N ALA A 360 -18.72 -17.00 26.05
CA ALA A 360 -19.92 -17.75 26.41
C ALA A 360 -20.25 -17.65 27.92
N LEU A 361 -19.26 -17.76 28.80
CA LEU A 361 -19.46 -17.64 30.24
C LEU A 361 -19.69 -16.20 30.72
N LYS A 362 -19.18 -15.19 30.01
CA LYS A 362 -19.39 -13.77 30.34
C LYS A 362 -20.75 -13.25 29.91
N TYR A 363 -21.20 -13.63 28.71
CA TYR A 363 -22.39 -13.08 28.08
C TYR A 363 -23.60 -14.02 28.12
N GLY A 364 -23.37 -15.31 28.39
CA GLY A 364 -24.41 -16.33 28.47
C GLY A 364 -25.35 -16.15 29.66
N VAL A 365 -26.65 -16.36 29.43
CA VAL A 365 -27.71 -16.28 30.44
C VAL A 365 -28.55 -17.57 30.39
N PRO A 366 -28.38 -18.52 31.33
CA PRO A 366 -27.38 -18.55 32.40
C PRO A 366 -25.95 -18.77 31.87
N PRO A 367 -24.89 -18.49 32.67
CA PRO A 367 -23.50 -18.63 32.26
C PRO A 367 -23.14 -20.08 31.95
N SER A 368 -23.25 -20.48 30.68
CA SER A 368 -22.98 -21.83 30.21
C SER A 368 -22.52 -21.83 28.77
N ALA A 369 -21.78 -22.88 28.38
CA ALA A 369 -21.26 -23.06 27.04
C ALA A 369 -21.52 -24.49 26.55
N ARG A 370 -22.03 -24.63 25.33
CA ARG A 370 -22.15 -25.91 24.63
C ARG A 370 -21.10 -26.00 23.54
N VAL A 371 -20.25 -27.01 23.58
CA VAL A 371 -19.16 -27.20 22.63
C VAL A 371 -19.53 -28.31 21.66
N SER A 372 -19.42 -28.04 20.36
CA SER A 372 -19.60 -29.02 19.29
C SER A 372 -18.34 -29.11 18.44
N THR A 373 -18.01 -30.32 18.00
CA THR A 373 -16.90 -30.56 17.08
C THR A 373 -17.37 -31.40 15.91
N LEU A 374 -17.04 -30.97 14.69
CA LEU A 374 -17.28 -31.72 13.47
C LEU A 374 -15.96 -31.89 12.73
N LEU A 375 -15.61 -33.13 12.44
CA LEU A 375 -14.40 -33.48 11.69
C LEU A 375 -14.83 -34.02 10.32
N THR A 376 -14.41 -33.34 9.26
CA THR A 376 -14.70 -33.74 7.87
C THR A 376 -13.41 -34.11 7.17
N ASN A 377 -13.35 -35.29 6.54
CA ASN A 377 -12.21 -35.68 5.71
C ASN A 377 -12.16 -34.84 4.43
N THR A 378 -10.97 -34.36 4.07
CA THR A 378 -10.70 -33.61 2.84
C THR A 378 -9.47 -34.20 2.14
N GLU A 379 -9.25 -33.86 0.86
CA GLU A 379 -8.09 -34.35 0.11
C GLU A 379 -6.73 -33.97 0.73
N ALA A 380 -6.68 -32.86 1.48
CA ALA A 380 -5.47 -32.33 2.12
C ALA A 380 -5.32 -32.70 3.61
N GLY A 381 -6.26 -33.45 4.20
CA GLY A 381 -6.25 -33.80 5.62
C GLY A 381 -7.65 -33.80 6.25
N LEU A 382 -7.75 -33.33 7.49
CA LEU A 382 -8.99 -33.20 8.25
C LEU A 382 -9.38 -31.72 8.36
N ARG A 383 -10.65 -31.40 8.17
CA ARG A 383 -11.20 -30.07 8.44
C ARG A 383 -11.96 -30.11 9.75
N LEU A 384 -11.55 -29.30 10.71
CA LEU A 384 -12.17 -29.17 12.03
C LEU A 384 -13.09 -27.96 12.05
N THR A 385 -14.38 -28.20 12.25
CA THR A 385 -15.34 -27.17 12.61
C THR A 385 -15.66 -27.26 14.10
N LEU A 386 -15.17 -26.30 14.87
CA LEU A 386 -15.35 -26.18 16.33
C LEU A 386 -16.35 -25.07 16.62
N GLY A 387 -17.46 -25.40 17.28
CA GLY A 387 -18.50 -24.47 17.69
C GLY A 387 -18.60 -24.32 19.20
N VAL A 388 -18.77 -23.09 19.68
CA VAL A 388 -19.08 -22.78 21.08
C VAL A 388 -20.36 -21.96 21.11
N ALA A 389 -21.44 -22.58 21.57
CA ALA A 389 -22.76 -21.98 21.69
C ALA A 389 -23.04 -21.52 23.12
N SER A 390 -23.72 -20.38 23.23
CA SER A 390 -24.18 -19.82 24.50
C SER A 390 -25.57 -19.23 24.36
N SER A 391 -26.41 -19.40 25.37
CA SER A 391 -27.75 -18.81 25.42
C SER A 391 -27.66 -17.32 25.73
N GLY A 392 -28.32 -16.47 24.95
CA GLY A 392 -28.23 -15.02 25.07
C GLY A 392 -29.24 -14.30 24.18
N PRO A 393 -29.20 -12.96 24.10
CA PRO A 393 -30.05 -12.23 23.16
C PRO A 393 -29.67 -12.58 21.71
N THR A 394 -30.65 -12.61 20.81
CA THR A 394 -30.40 -12.79 19.39
C THR A 394 -29.72 -11.55 18.84
N ILE A 395 -28.52 -11.71 18.27
CA ILE A 395 -27.71 -10.62 17.76
C ILE A 395 -27.89 -10.52 16.24
N PRO A 396 -28.20 -9.33 15.69
CA PRO A 396 -28.29 -9.12 14.25
C PRO A 396 -26.98 -9.47 13.54
N LYS A 397 -27.09 -10.00 12.31
CA LYS A 397 -25.94 -10.46 11.52
C LYS A 397 -24.89 -9.37 11.28
N ASP A 398 -25.32 -8.16 10.93
CA ASP A 398 -24.40 -7.03 10.69
C ASP A 398 -23.55 -6.68 11.92
N THR A 399 -24.11 -6.85 13.12
CA THR A 399 -23.41 -6.64 14.39
C THR A 399 -22.42 -7.76 14.69
N LEU A 400 -22.74 -9.02 14.32
CA LEU A 400 -21.85 -10.17 14.50
C LEU A 400 -20.59 -10.05 13.65
N ASP A 401 -20.70 -9.60 12.40
CA ASP A 401 -19.56 -9.43 11.50
C ASP A 401 -18.59 -8.36 12.02
N GLY A 402 -19.12 -7.31 12.67
CA GLY A 402 -18.37 -6.25 13.32
C GLY A 402 -17.63 -6.68 14.60
N PHE A 403 -18.02 -7.75 15.29
CA PHE A 403 -17.35 -8.20 16.52
C PHE A 403 -15.93 -8.75 16.31
N PHE A 404 -15.61 -9.12 15.08
CA PHE A 404 -14.28 -9.58 14.70
C PHE A 404 -13.43 -8.44 14.09
N GLU A 405 -13.94 -7.21 14.07
CA GLU A 405 -13.14 -6.02 13.79
C GLU A 405 -12.40 -5.54 15.05
N SER A 406 -11.28 -4.86 14.86
CA SER A 406 -10.41 -4.45 15.97
C SER A 406 -11.03 -3.28 16.74
N PHE A 407 -10.99 -3.36 18.07
CA PHE A 407 -11.52 -2.34 19.00
C PHE A 407 -13.04 -2.17 18.99
N THR A 408 -13.78 -3.04 18.29
CA THR A 408 -15.23 -3.02 18.27
C THR A 408 -15.78 -3.76 19.49
N ARG A 409 -16.65 -3.09 20.27
CA ARG A 409 -17.35 -3.68 21.42
C ARG A 409 -18.86 -3.59 21.17
N GLY A 410 -19.59 -4.66 21.46
CA GLY A 410 -21.06 -4.66 21.35
C GLY A 410 -21.71 -3.69 22.34
N SER A 411 -22.78 -3.03 21.90
CA SER A 411 -23.52 -2.02 22.66
C SER A 411 -23.98 -2.54 24.04
N GLU A 412 -24.43 -3.79 24.12
CA GLU A 412 -24.84 -4.43 25.38
C GLU A 412 -23.68 -4.70 26.35
N ALA A 413 -22.45 -4.90 25.84
CA ALA A 413 -21.27 -5.07 26.69
C ALA A 413 -20.83 -3.74 27.34
N ILE A 414 -21.13 -2.62 26.68
CA ILE A 414 -20.93 -1.27 27.21
C ILE A 414 -22.00 -0.96 28.27
N GLU A 415 -23.27 -1.27 27.99
CA GLU A 415 -24.39 -1.07 28.94
C GLU A 415 -24.28 -1.94 30.19
N ARG A 416 -23.83 -3.20 30.06
CA ARG A 416 -23.58 -4.11 31.20
C ARG A 416 -22.24 -3.86 31.90
N ASN A 417 -21.49 -2.83 31.49
CA ASN A 417 -20.17 -2.46 32.01
C ASN A 417 -19.15 -3.63 32.05
N ILE A 418 -19.28 -4.57 31.11
CA ILE A 418 -18.42 -5.76 31.01
C ILE A 418 -17.10 -5.31 30.37
N ARG A 419 -16.03 -5.27 31.17
CA ARG A 419 -14.69 -4.82 30.74
C ARG A 419 -14.05 -5.80 29.76
N GLY A 420 -13.47 -5.27 28.67
CA GLY A 420 -12.72 -6.02 27.66
C GLY A 420 -12.09 -5.08 26.62
N THR A 421 -10.96 -5.49 26.02
CA THR A 421 -10.16 -4.70 25.06
C THR A 421 -10.80 -4.61 23.67
N GLY A 422 -11.72 -5.52 23.33
CA GLY A 422 -12.29 -5.63 21.99
C GLY A 422 -11.31 -6.21 20.95
N LEU A 423 -10.14 -6.71 21.38
CA LEU A 423 -9.13 -7.28 20.49
C LEU A 423 -9.25 -8.81 20.33
N GLY A 424 -9.84 -9.49 21.32
CA GLY A 424 -9.82 -10.96 21.39
C GLY A 424 -10.38 -11.66 20.15
N LEU A 425 -11.57 -11.27 19.66
CA LEU A 425 -12.18 -11.90 18.49
C LEU A 425 -11.47 -11.51 17.18
N ALA A 426 -10.94 -10.29 17.08
CA ALA A 426 -10.13 -9.85 15.95
C ALA A 426 -8.83 -10.67 15.83
N ILE A 427 -8.18 -10.97 16.97
CA ILE A 427 -7.02 -11.86 17.05
C ILE A 427 -7.40 -13.29 16.61
N CYS A 428 -8.55 -13.81 17.07
CA CYS A 428 -9.02 -15.14 16.66
C CYS A 428 -9.18 -15.27 15.15
N ARG A 429 -9.73 -14.24 14.48
CA ARG A 429 -9.86 -14.19 13.02
C ARG A 429 -8.51 -14.28 12.33
N LYS A 430 -7.51 -13.57 12.84
CA LYS A 430 -6.16 -13.54 12.26
C LYS A 430 -5.42 -14.86 12.45
N TYR A 431 -5.58 -15.50 13.60
CA TYR A 431 -5.05 -16.86 13.82
C TYR A 431 -5.70 -17.89 12.92
N ALA A 432 -7.02 -17.88 12.77
CA ALA A 432 -7.70 -18.80 11.86
C ALA A 432 -7.24 -18.61 10.40
N GLN A 433 -7.14 -17.36 9.94
CA GLN A 433 -6.61 -17.05 8.60
C GLN A 433 -5.19 -17.55 8.40
N ALA A 434 -4.31 -17.37 9.39
CA ALA A 434 -2.94 -17.89 9.33
C ALA A 434 -2.94 -19.42 9.22
N MET A 435 -3.80 -20.10 9.98
CA MET A 435 -3.98 -21.55 9.94
C MET A 435 -4.72 -22.05 8.68
N GLY A 436 -5.04 -21.18 7.73
CA GLY A 436 -5.72 -21.53 6.48
C GLY A 436 -7.22 -21.78 6.61
N GLY A 437 -7.85 -21.27 7.67
CA GLY A 437 -9.27 -21.40 7.96
C GLY A 437 -9.98 -20.07 8.18
N GLU A 438 -11.19 -20.15 8.72
CA GLU A 438 -12.06 -19.01 8.99
C GLU A 438 -12.75 -19.09 10.35
N VAL A 439 -13.28 -17.95 10.80
CA VAL A 439 -14.10 -17.84 12.01
C VAL A 439 -15.35 -17.05 11.69
N GLY A 440 -16.40 -17.31 12.45
CA GLY A 440 -17.61 -16.52 12.39
C GLY A 440 -18.50 -16.74 13.60
N ALA A 441 -19.66 -16.10 13.58
CA ALA A 441 -20.67 -16.27 14.59
C ALA A 441 -22.05 -16.35 13.94
N VAL A 442 -22.91 -17.19 14.50
CA VAL A 442 -24.32 -17.29 14.10
C VAL A 442 -25.16 -17.12 15.36
N SER A 443 -26.09 -16.18 15.34
CA SER A 443 -27.06 -16.00 16.42
C SER A 443 -28.47 -16.27 15.90
N ALA A 444 -29.15 -17.25 16.49
CA ALA A 444 -30.51 -17.63 16.13
C ALA A 444 -31.28 -18.10 17.37
N ASN A 445 -32.55 -17.70 17.48
CA ASN A 445 -33.47 -18.18 18.52
C ASN A 445 -32.95 -18.02 19.96
N GLY A 446 -32.24 -16.93 20.27
CA GLY A 446 -31.68 -16.69 21.60
C GLY A 446 -30.45 -17.56 21.94
N GLU A 447 -29.78 -18.10 20.93
CA GLU A 447 -28.50 -18.79 21.07
C GLU A 447 -27.49 -18.22 20.08
N THR A 448 -26.29 -17.93 20.57
CA THR A 448 -25.17 -17.44 19.76
C THR A 448 -24.05 -18.46 19.77
N THR A 449 -23.65 -18.90 18.58
CA THR A 449 -22.59 -19.87 18.35
C THR A 449 -21.43 -19.19 17.63
N PHE A 450 -20.29 -19.09 18.32
CA PHE A 450 -19.02 -18.73 17.69
C PHE A 450 -18.37 -19.99 17.14
N TYR A 451 -17.92 -19.96 15.89
CA TYR A 451 -17.31 -21.11 15.25
C TYR A 451 -15.92 -20.80 14.69
N LEU A 452 -15.12 -21.85 14.59
CA LEU A 452 -13.81 -21.90 13.97
C LEU A 452 -13.83 -23.05 12.97
N ASP A 453 -13.44 -22.81 11.73
CA ASP A 453 -13.35 -23.82 10.68
C ASP A 453 -11.94 -23.81 10.06
N VAL A 454 -11.13 -24.82 10.36
CA VAL A 454 -9.69 -24.84 10.04
C VAL A 454 -9.23 -26.20 9.54
N PRO A 455 -8.37 -26.25 8.49
CA PRO A 455 -7.74 -27.49 8.04
C PRO A 455 -6.56 -27.90 8.94
N PHE A 456 -6.46 -29.18 9.25
CA PHE A 456 -5.34 -29.82 9.94
C PHE A 456 -4.88 -31.06 9.19
N ALA A 457 -3.58 -31.34 9.23
CA ALA A 457 -3.07 -32.63 8.75
C ALA A 457 -3.31 -33.71 9.80
N ARG A 458 -3.69 -34.92 9.36
CA ARG A 458 -3.90 -36.08 10.24
C ARG A 458 -2.55 -36.75 10.51
N ALA A 459 -2.20 -36.96 11.77
CA ALA A 459 -1.05 -37.81 12.11
C ALA A 459 -1.50 -39.28 12.18
N ASN A 460 -0.77 -40.18 11.52
CA ASN A 460 -0.99 -41.61 11.72
C ASN A 460 -0.56 -42.02 13.14
N GLU A 461 -1.32 -42.95 13.72
CA GLU A 461 -1.07 -43.56 15.02
C GLU A 461 0.23 -44.37 14.99
N GLN A 462 1.32 -43.74 15.41
CA GLN A 462 2.41 -44.43 16.09
C GLN A 462 2.63 -43.71 17.43
N THR A 463 2.45 -44.48 18.49
CA THR A 463 2.53 -44.19 19.94
C THR A 463 3.85 -43.55 20.33
N PRO A 464 3.86 -42.64 21.32
CA PRO A 464 4.27 -42.99 22.70
C PRO A 464 3.36 -42.29 23.74
N ALA A 465 3.26 -42.64 25.00
CA ALA A 465 3.63 -43.76 25.86
C ALA A 465 2.74 -43.54 27.11
N ALA A 466 2.45 -44.60 27.83
CA ALA A 466 1.62 -44.59 29.02
C ALA A 466 2.00 -43.47 30.02
N THR A 467 0.99 -42.83 30.60
CA THR A 467 1.13 -41.97 31.79
C THR A 467 1.87 -42.75 32.89
N PRO A 468 3.04 -42.28 33.36
CA PRO A 468 3.62 -42.85 34.54
C PRO A 468 3.14 -42.15 35.79
N ALA A 469 2.94 -42.96 36.83
CA ALA A 469 2.66 -42.54 38.19
C ALA A 469 3.74 -41.57 38.70
N PRO A 470 3.42 -40.67 39.64
CA PRO A 470 4.40 -39.71 40.17
C PRO A 470 5.59 -40.45 40.82
N PRO A 471 6.84 -40.20 40.39
CA PRO A 471 8.01 -40.76 41.06
C PRO A 471 8.19 -40.10 42.43
N SER A 472 8.55 -40.93 43.40
CA SER A 472 8.93 -40.55 44.76
C SER A 472 10.13 -39.60 44.74
N THR A 473 9.95 -38.39 45.27
CA THR A 473 10.98 -37.35 45.39
C THR A 473 11.97 -37.70 46.52
N LEU A 474 13.15 -38.17 46.15
CA LEU A 474 14.35 -38.03 47.00
C LEU A 474 14.84 -36.57 46.91
N PRO A 475 15.48 -36.03 47.97
CA PRO A 475 16.06 -34.70 47.92
C PRO A 475 17.20 -34.65 46.89
N ALA A 476 17.12 -33.70 45.95
CA ALA A 476 18.12 -33.51 44.90
C ALA A 476 18.74 -32.11 45.03
N LYS A 477 20.06 -31.99 44.84
CA LYS A 477 20.76 -30.70 44.86
C LYS A 477 20.67 -30.04 43.49
N ALA A 478 20.18 -28.81 43.47
CA ALA A 478 20.09 -28.00 42.26
C ALA A 478 21.00 -26.76 42.33
N LEU A 479 21.53 -26.36 41.18
CA LEU A 479 22.12 -25.03 40.99
C LEU A 479 21.17 -24.21 40.12
N ALA A 480 20.73 -23.05 40.59
CA ALA A 480 19.89 -22.14 39.81
C ALA A 480 20.64 -20.83 39.53
N ILE A 481 20.69 -20.45 38.25
CA ILE A 481 21.48 -19.32 37.74
C ILE A 481 20.49 -18.26 37.22
N GLU A 482 20.26 -17.23 38.02
CA GLU A 482 19.25 -16.20 37.80
C GLU A 482 19.65 -14.87 38.46
N ASP A 483 19.83 -13.83 37.66
CA ASP A 483 20.29 -12.50 38.06
C ASP A 483 19.18 -11.68 38.74
N GLU A 484 17.93 -11.88 38.33
CA GLU A 484 16.79 -11.12 38.80
C GLU A 484 16.23 -11.63 40.14
N GLY A 485 16.19 -10.76 41.15
CA GLY A 485 15.93 -11.15 42.54
C GLY A 485 14.55 -11.78 42.77
N TYR A 486 13.52 -11.28 42.10
CA TYR A 486 12.18 -11.84 42.26
C TYR A 486 12.04 -13.20 41.57
N ASN A 487 12.72 -13.44 40.43
CA ASN A 487 12.71 -14.74 39.75
C ASN A 487 13.33 -15.81 40.66
N ARG A 488 14.39 -15.48 41.41
CA ARG A 488 14.98 -16.36 42.42
C ARG A 488 13.98 -16.74 43.51
N ILE A 489 13.23 -15.77 44.02
CA ILE A 489 12.21 -16.01 45.06
C ILE A 489 11.13 -16.96 44.52
N VAL A 490 10.62 -16.72 43.31
CA VAL A 490 9.58 -17.55 42.69
C VAL A 490 10.09 -18.96 42.41
N LEU A 491 11.21 -19.11 41.70
CA LEU A 491 11.77 -20.41 41.34
C LEU A 491 12.21 -21.18 42.60
N GLY A 492 12.78 -20.51 43.60
CA GLY A 492 13.12 -21.09 44.89
C GLY A 492 11.91 -21.64 45.62
N SER A 493 10.80 -20.89 45.66
CA SER A 493 9.55 -21.37 46.28
C SER A 493 8.98 -22.62 45.60
N ILE A 494 9.13 -22.73 44.28
CA ILE A 494 8.67 -23.87 43.50
C ILE A 494 9.59 -25.09 43.72
N LEU A 495 10.90 -24.90 43.68
CA LEU A 495 11.89 -25.96 43.88
C LEU A 495 11.87 -26.51 45.30
N ALA A 496 11.67 -25.65 46.31
CA ALA A 496 11.51 -26.07 47.70
C ALA A 496 10.29 -27.00 47.90
N LYS A 497 9.17 -26.71 47.22
CA LYS A 497 7.97 -27.60 47.23
C LYS A 497 8.22 -28.97 46.57
N MET A 498 9.27 -29.07 45.77
CA MET A 498 9.70 -30.30 45.12
C MET A 498 10.86 -30.99 45.87
N ASN A 499 11.17 -30.55 47.10
CA ASN A 499 12.26 -31.04 47.95
C ASN A 499 13.66 -30.89 47.32
N TYR A 500 13.90 -29.86 46.51
CA TYR A 500 15.25 -29.52 46.04
C TYR A 500 15.96 -28.59 47.02
N THR A 501 17.24 -28.86 47.28
CA THR A 501 18.16 -27.90 47.91
C THR A 501 18.83 -27.11 46.80
N VAL A 502 18.70 -25.78 46.81
CA VAL A 502 19.09 -24.93 45.67
C VAL A 502 20.21 -23.97 46.06
N ASP A 503 21.37 -24.10 45.41
CA ASP A 503 22.41 -23.08 45.42
C ASP A 503 22.14 -22.07 44.31
N TRP A 504 22.44 -20.79 44.57
CA TRP A 504 22.14 -19.69 43.65
C TRP A 504 23.40 -19.05 43.10
N ALA A 505 23.39 -18.79 41.79
CA ALA A 505 24.36 -17.92 41.14
C ALA A 505 23.63 -16.78 40.42
N THR A 506 24.22 -15.59 40.47
CA THR A 506 23.72 -14.40 39.77
C THR A 506 24.48 -14.09 38.49
N THR A 507 25.66 -14.70 38.32
CA THR A 507 26.54 -14.53 37.17
C THR A 507 27.08 -15.89 36.69
N GLY A 508 27.52 -15.95 35.43
CA GLY A 508 28.17 -17.13 34.89
C GLY A 508 29.48 -17.48 35.61
N GLU A 509 30.26 -16.49 36.03
CA GLU A 509 31.49 -16.74 36.82
C GLU A 509 31.21 -17.41 38.17
N GLU A 510 30.21 -16.91 38.90
CA GLU A 510 29.76 -17.49 40.16
C GLU A 510 29.24 -18.93 39.97
N ALA A 511 28.47 -19.15 38.90
CA ALA A 511 27.96 -20.47 38.55
C ALA A 511 29.10 -21.46 38.23
N LEU A 512 30.16 -21.04 37.53
CA LEU A 512 31.32 -21.88 37.24
C LEU A 512 32.13 -22.20 38.49
N LYS A 513 32.21 -21.27 39.44
CA LYS A 513 32.84 -21.50 40.74
C LYS A 513 32.06 -22.55 41.54
N LEU A 514 30.75 -22.35 41.70
CA LEU A 514 29.87 -23.28 42.43
C LEU A 514 29.84 -24.67 41.78
N ALA A 515 29.73 -24.75 40.45
CA ALA A 515 29.75 -26.03 39.73
C ALA A 515 31.09 -26.78 39.83
N ARG A 516 32.19 -26.08 40.14
CA ARG A 516 33.51 -26.70 40.39
C ARG A 516 33.65 -27.20 41.82
N GLU A 517 33.15 -26.42 42.78
CA GLU A 517 33.30 -26.68 44.21
C GLU A 517 32.27 -27.70 44.71
N ASN A 518 31.08 -27.74 44.11
CA ASN A 518 29.94 -28.55 44.53
C ASN A 518 29.46 -29.52 43.43
N GLY A 519 28.78 -30.59 43.83
CA GLY A 519 28.09 -31.52 42.93
C GLY A 519 26.58 -31.24 42.89
N TYR A 520 26.01 -31.18 41.69
CA TYR A 520 24.58 -30.93 41.47
C TYR A 520 23.96 -32.04 40.62
N ASP A 521 22.71 -32.37 40.92
CA ASP A 521 21.93 -33.33 40.15
C ASP A 521 21.23 -32.64 38.97
N VAL A 522 20.78 -31.39 39.18
CA VAL A 522 20.05 -30.58 38.19
C VAL A 522 20.58 -29.15 38.21
N ILE A 523 20.66 -28.51 37.04
CA ILE A 523 21.03 -27.10 36.90
C ILE A 523 19.94 -26.38 36.11
N PHE A 524 19.46 -25.26 36.63
CA PHE A 524 18.56 -24.35 35.94
C PHE A 524 19.33 -23.08 35.57
N THR A 525 19.36 -22.71 34.30
CA THR A 525 20.06 -21.49 33.86
C THR A 525 19.13 -20.61 33.04
N ASP A 526 19.11 -19.30 33.29
CA ASP A 526 18.56 -18.38 32.29
C ASP A 526 19.38 -18.48 31.00
N TYR A 527 18.72 -18.29 29.86
CA TYR A 527 19.35 -18.18 28.56
C TYR A 527 20.21 -16.91 28.46
N ARG A 528 19.75 -15.79 29.02
CA ARG A 528 20.51 -14.53 29.05
C ARG A 528 20.93 -14.23 30.47
N LEU A 529 22.24 -14.21 30.71
CA LEU A 529 22.85 -13.74 31.94
C LEU A 529 23.61 -12.43 31.66
N PRO A 530 23.91 -11.61 32.68
CA PRO A 530 24.56 -10.32 32.50
C PRO A 530 25.94 -10.40 31.84
N ASP A 531 26.68 -11.49 32.10
CA ASP A 531 28.09 -11.68 31.74
C ASP A 531 28.31 -12.75 30.65
N THR A 532 27.33 -13.63 30.42
CA THR A 532 27.48 -14.75 29.47
C THR A 532 26.13 -15.22 28.91
N ASN A 533 26.18 -15.95 27.80
CA ASN A 533 25.03 -16.72 27.30
C ASN A 533 24.92 -18.05 28.08
N GLY A 534 23.71 -18.44 28.50
CA GLY A 534 23.43 -19.70 29.19
C GLY A 534 23.82 -20.95 28.40
N VAL A 535 23.79 -20.86 27.06
CA VAL A 535 24.25 -21.92 26.14
C VAL A 535 25.78 -22.14 26.26
N GLU A 536 26.54 -21.05 26.25
CA GLU A 536 28.01 -21.12 26.39
C GLU A 536 28.41 -21.52 27.81
N LEU A 537 27.70 -21.02 28.81
CA LEU A 537 27.88 -21.37 30.21
C LEU A 537 27.66 -22.86 30.42
N THR A 538 26.61 -23.42 29.83
CA THR A 538 26.32 -24.86 29.91
C THR A 538 27.47 -25.70 29.35
N LYS A 539 28.02 -25.34 28.17
CA LYS A 539 29.18 -26.04 27.61
C LYS A 539 30.39 -26.01 28.55
N LYS A 540 30.61 -24.89 29.26
CA LYS A 540 31.70 -24.75 30.24
C LYS A 540 31.44 -25.60 31.49
N ILE A 541 30.22 -25.58 32.03
CA ILE A 541 29.81 -26.37 33.20
C ILE A 541 29.91 -27.87 32.91
N LEU A 542 29.38 -28.35 31.78
CA LEU A 542 29.42 -29.77 31.40
C LEU A 542 30.85 -30.30 31.21
N LYS A 543 31.80 -29.44 30.78
CA LYS A 543 33.22 -29.79 30.72
C LYS A 543 33.85 -29.93 32.12
N LEU A 544 33.42 -29.13 33.09
CA LEU A 544 33.90 -29.17 34.47
C LEU A 544 33.30 -30.34 35.25
N CYS A 545 32.03 -30.66 35.01
CA CYS A 545 31.28 -31.70 35.72
C CYS A 545 31.17 -32.97 34.86
N SER A 546 32.30 -33.65 34.64
CA SER A 546 32.36 -34.76 33.68
C SER A 546 31.76 -36.09 34.21
N ASN A 547 31.56 -36.27 35.53
CA ASN A 547 30.89 -37.47 36.06
C ASN A 547 30.44 -37.38 37.55
N PRO A 548 29.15 -37.56 37.89
CA PRO A 548 28.02 -37.60 36.98
C PRO A 548 27.79 -36.21 36.38
N THR A 549 27.34 -36.20 35.13
CA THR A 549 27.03 -34.95 34.43
C THR A 549 25.67 -34.43 34.89
N PRO A 550 25.57 -33.20 35.42
CA PRO A 550 24.31 -32.64 35.87
C PRO A 550 23.33 -32.48 34.70
N ALA A 551 22.03 -32.63 34.98
CA ALA A 551 21.01 -32.33 33.99
C ALA A 551 20.78 -30.82 33.90
N VAL A 552 21.05 -30.22 32.75
CA VAL A 552 20.93 -28.77 32.58
C VAL A 552 19.63 -28.42 31.85
N PHE A 553 18.78 -27.60 32.47
CA PHE A 553 17.55 -27.08 31.89
C PHE A 553 17.66 -25.56 31.68
N ALA A 554 17.42 -25.12 30.45
CA ALA A 554 17.31 -23.69 30.15
C ALA A 554 15.96 -23.14 30.59
N VAL A 555 15.97 -22.03 31.33
CA VAL A 555 14.79 -21.25 31.67
C VAL A 555 14.75 -20.05 30.74
N THR A 556 13.76 -19.96 29.84
CA THR A 556 13.77 -18.93 28.78
C THR A 556 12.39 -18.31 28.55
N ALA A 557 12.37 -17.02 28.22
CA ALA A 557 11.17 -16.32 27.74
C ALA A 557 10.93 -16.47 26.23
N TYR A 558 11.86 -17.10 25.49
CA TYR A 558 11.81 -17.27 24.04
C TYR A 558 11.95 -18.74 23.66
N SER A 559 10.87 -19.35 23.17
CA SER A 559 10.82 -20.76 22.76
C SER A 559 10.78 -20.94 21.24
N THR A 560 11.58 -20.18 20.49
CA THR A 560 11.69 -20.42 19.03
C THR A 560 12.42 -21.73 18.76
N LYS A 561 12.07 -22.40 17.66
CA LYS A 561 12.61 -23.72 17.29
C LYS A 561 14.14 -23.72 17.15
N GLU A 562 14.70 -22.64 16.58
CA GLU A 562 16.14 -22.45 16.38
C GLU A 562 16.90 -22.42 17.71
N ARG A 563 16.39 -21.69 18.71
CA ARG A 563 17.01 -21.62 20.05
C ARG A 563 16.91 -22.94 20.80
N ARG A 564 15.82 -23.69 20.58
CA ARG A 564 15.67 -25.04 21.13
C ARG A 564 16.74 -25.99 20.59
N GLU A 565 17.02 -25.94 19.29
CA GLU A 565 18.10 -26.71 18.68
C GLU A 565 19.47 -26.28 19.19
N GLU A 566 19.71 -24.99 19.38
CA GLU A 566 20.95 -24.45 19.95
C GLU A 566 21.21 -24.96 21.39
N CYS A 567 20.18 -24.96 22.24
CA CYS A 567 20.24 -25.48 23.60
C CYS A 567 20.55 -26.99 23.64
N LEU A 568 19.89 -27.79 22.80
CA LEU A 568 20.12 -29.24 22.74
C LEU A 568 21.54 -29.55 22.23
N ASN A 569 22.01 -28.82 21.21
CA ASN A 569 23.38 -28.96 20.69
C ASN A 569 24.45 -28.56 21.71
N ALA A 570 24.11 -27.76 22.72
CA ALA A 570 25.00 -27.41 23.83
C ALA A 570 25.06 -28.47 24.94
N GLY A 571 24.23 -29.52 24.85
CA GLY A 571 24.17 -30.60 25.84
C GLY A 571 23.13 -30.39 26.94
N MET A 572 22.19 -29.45 26.78
CA MET A 572 21.10 -29.26 27.74
C MET A 572 20.09 -30.42 27.67
N SER A 573 19.59 -30.84 28.83
CA SER A 573 18.58 -31.90 28.99
C SER A 573 17.17 -31.44 28.62
N GLY A 574 16.89 -30.14 28.63
CA GLY A 574 15.58 -29.61 28.28
C GLY A 574 15.48 -28.09 28.46
N PHE A 575 14.27 -27.57 28.30
CA PHE A 575 13.98 -26.15 28.49
C PHE A 575 12.61 -25.98 29.15
N ILE A 576 12.47 -24.89 29.90
CA ILE A 576 11.27 -24.51 30.63
C ILE A 576 10.93 -23.08 30.21
N SER A 577 9.75 -22.90 29.63
CA SER A 577 9.28 -21.57 29.21
C SER A 577 8.78 -20.76 30.39
N LYS A 578 9.29 -19.53 30.55
CA LYS A 578 8.75 -18.54 31.49
C LYS A 578 7.31 -18.15 31.04
N PRO A 579 6.33 -17.99 31.96
CA PRO A 579 6.45 -18.10 33.41
C PRO A 579 6.58 -19.56 33.86
N ILE A 580 7.46 -19.78 34.85
CA ILE A 580 7.70 -21.07 35.49
C ILE A 580 6.54 -21.32 36.45
N THR A 581 5.87 -22.46 36.30
CA THR A 581 4.86 -22.91 37.24
C THR A 581 5.27 -24.27 37.80
N LEU A 582 4.77 -24.62 38.99
CA LEU A 582 5.02 -25.92 39.62
C LEU A 582 4.67 -27.08 38.68
N GLU A 583 3.53 -26.98 37.99
CA GLU A 583 3.07 -28.02 37.07
C GLU A 583 4.00 -28.17 35.84
N LYS A 584 4.41 -27.05 35.21
CA LYS A 584 5.35 -27.09 34.09
C LYS A 584 6.68 -27.71 34.48
N LEU A 585 7.20 -27.31 35.65
CA LEU A 585 8.46 -27.82 36.16
C LEU A 585 8.37 -29.33 36.45
N ARG A 586 7.29 -29.75 37.13
CA ARG A 586 7.02 -31.16 37.43
C ARG A 586 6.91 -32.01 36.17
N THR A 587 6.15 -31.56 35.17
CA THR A 587 5.96 -32.30 33.91
C THR A 587 7.26 -32.39 33.11
N THR A 588 8.07 -31.32 33.09
CA THR A 588 9.36 -31.30 32.38
C THR A 588 10.40 -32.21 33.03
N LEU A 589 10.44 -32.23 34.36
CA LEU A 589 11.35 -33.12 35.11
C LEU A 589 10.86 -34.58 35.07
N ALA A 590 9.56 -34.82 35.13
CA ALA A 590 8.98 -36.15 35.03
C ALA A 590 9.21 -36.79 33.65
N SER A 591 9.06 -36.03 32.56
CA SER A 591 9.35 -36.52 31.20
C SER A 591 10.82 -36.86 30.97
N TRP A 592 11.72 -36.27 31.75
CA TRP A 592 13.14 -36.61 31.76
C TRP A 592 13.49 -37.78 32.71
N GLY A 593 12.65 -38.06 33.70
CA GLY A 593 13.06 -38.59 34.99
C GLY A 593 12.73 -40.05 35.35
N GLU A 594 12.24 -40.90 34.44
CA GLU A 594 11.83 -42.26 34.85
C GLU A 594 12.96 -43.23 35.21
N HIS A 595 14.21 -43.00 34.77
CA HIS A 595 15.34 -43.89 35.09
C HIS A 595 16.67 -43.22 35.49
N ARG A 596 16.90 -41.92 35.21
CA ARG A 596 18.22 -41.27 35.43
C ARG A 596 18.37 -40.50 36.74
N LEU A 597 17.33 -39.84 37.26
CA LEU A 597 17.40 -39.08 38.52
C LEU A 597 17.77 -39.95 39.72
N ALA A 598 17.18 -41.15 39.82
CA ALA A 598 17.47 -42.09 40.89
C ALA A 598 18.93 -42.60 40.83
N THR A 599 19.45 -42.86 39.62
CA THR A 599 20.82 -43.32 39.41
C THR A 599 21.85 -42.23 39.74
N ILE A 600 21.59 -41.00 39.33
CA ILE A 600 22.46 -39.84 39.61
C ILE A 600 22.47 -39.52 41.11
N SER A 601 21.31 -39.50 41.77
CA SER A 601 21.22 -39.25 43.22
C SER A 601 22.01 -40.29 44.05
N LEU A 602 21.98 -41.56 43.65
CA LEU A 602 22.77 -42.64 44.27
C LEU A 602 24.29 -42.46 44.02
N GLU A 603 24.70 -42.10 42.80
CA GLU A 603 26.11 -41.85 42.47
C GLU A 603 26.66 -40.57 43.14
N THR A 604 25.87 -39.50 43.20
CA THR A 604 26.19 -38.25 43.91
C THR A 604 26.34 -38.50 45.40
N SER A 605 25.41 -39.26 46.00
CA SER A 605 25.48 -39.68 47.41
C SER A 605 26.72 -40.52 47.69
N HIS A 606 27.07 -41.45 46.79
CA HIS A 606 28.28 -42.28 46.91
C HIS A 606 29.58 -41.46 46.75
N ARG A 607 29.60 -40.42 45.91
CA ARG A 607 30.74 -39.48 45.79
C ARG A 607 30.93 -38.60 47.02
N LEU A 608 29.85 -38.10 47.62
CA LEU A 608 29.89 -37.33 48.87
C LEU A 608 30.38 -38.19 50.04
N ALA A 609 30.05 -39.48 50.04
CA ALA A 609 30.59 -40.44 51.00
C ALA A 609 32.10 -40.74 50.81
N LEU A 610 32.61 -40.63 49.57
CA LEU A 610 34.02 -40.92 49.23
C LEU A 610 34.96 -39.71 49.32
N ASN A 611 34.43 -38.48 49.27
CA ASN A 611 35.16 -37.25 49.58
C ASN A 611 34.43 -36.54 50.72
N PRO A 612 34.80 -36.80 51.99
CA PRO A 612 34.29 -36.00 53.08
C PRO A 612 34.87 -34.60 52.92
N VAL A 613 34.09 -33.70 52.33
CA VAL A 613 34.17 -32.30 52.74
C VAL A 613 33.89 -32.36 54.24
N SER A 614 34.91 -32.10 55.06
CA SER A 614 34.77 -32.06 56.49
C SER A 614 33.65 -31.07 56.82
N ALA A 615 32.46 -31.60 57.11
CA ALA A 615 31.47 -30.84 57.84
C ALA A 615 32.20 -30.37 59.11
N PRO A 616 32.18 -29.06 59.44
CA PRO A 616 32.72 -28.62 60.70
C PRO A 616 32.06 -29.48 61.79
N GLN A 617 32.86 -30.13 62.64
CA GLN A 617 32.29 -30.78 63.80
C GLN A 617 31.78 -29.68 64.74
N PRO A 618 30.60 -29.83 65.35
CA PRO A 618 30.12 -28.85 66.31
C PRO A 618 31.18 -28.69 67.40
N SER A 619 31.54 -27.45 67.71
CA SER A 619 32.44 -27.15 68.81
C SER A 619 31.89 -27.77 70.10
N ALA A 620 32.77 -28.19 71.02
CA ALA A 620 32.36 -28.82 72.28
C ALA A 620 31.34 -27.95 73.06
N GLU A 621 31.40 -26.62 72.86
CA GLU A 621 30.45 -25.65 73.39
C GLU A 621 29.04 -25.82 72.80
N ILE A 622 28.89 -25.98 71.47
CA ILE A 622 27.59 -26.20 70.81
C ILE A 622 26.96 -27.52 71.26
N ALA A 623 27.75 -28.60 71.36
CA ALA A 623 27.26 -29.90 71.81
C ALA A 623 26.74 -29.85 73.26
N THR A 624 27.48 -29.22 74.17
CA THR A 624 27.04 -29.06 75.57
C THR A 624 25.80 -28.17 75.71
N ALA A 625 25.72 -27.10 74.93
CA ALA A 625 24.57 -26.19 74.93
C ALA A 625 23.31 -26.85 74.34
N TRP A 626 23.46 -27.74 73.35
CA TRP A 626 22.37 -28.55 72.82
C TRP A 626 21.80 -29.51 73.86
N GLU A 627 22.64 -30.26 74.57
CA GLU A 627 22.19 -31.18 75.63
C GLU A 627 21.47 -30.46 76.79
N GLU A 628 21.88 -29.22 77.10
CA GLU A 628 21.22 -28.38 78.09
C GLU A 628 19.84 -27.92 77.60
N LEU A 629 19.74 -27.56 76.33
CA LEU A 629 18.49 -27.16 75.68
C LEU A 629 17.48 -28.32 75.66
N GLU A 630 17.89 -29.51 75.22
CA GLU A 630 17.02 -30.70 75.17
C GLU A 630 16.43 -31.05 76.54
N ARG A 631 17.27 -31.02 77.59
CA ARG A 631 16.83 -31.27 78.98
C ARG A 631 15.88 -30.20 79.50
N THR A 632 16.05 -28.96 79.06
CA THR A 632 15.29 -27.80 79.54
C THR A 632 13.97 -27.62 78.77
N ALA A 633 13.91 -28.00 77.49
CA ALA A 633 12.73 -27.84 76.64
C ALA A 633 11.46 -28.51 77.18
N ALA A 634 11.60 -29.65 77.87
CA ALA A 634 10.48 -30.36 78.49
C ALA A 634 10.08 -29.81 79.87
N ARG A 635 10.93 -29.01 80.53
CA ARG A 635 10.77 -28.57 81.93
C ARG A 635 10.44 -27.08 82.06
N ASP A 636 11.07 -26.24 81.24
CA ASP A 636 10.92 -24.79 81.25
C ASP A 636 11.05 -24.23 79.81
N PRO A 637 9.95 -24.09 79.07
CA PRO A 637 9.98 -23.66 77.67
C PRO A 637 10.47 -22.22 77.49
N LYS A 638 10.29 -21.34 78.49
CA LYS A 638 10.81 -19.96 78.41
C LYS A 638 12.33 -19.95 78.52
N ARG A 639 12.88 -20.72 79.45
CA ARG A 639 14.35 -20.85 79.57
C ARG A 639 14.96 -21.57 78.37
N ALA A 640 14.25 -22.54 77.80
CA ALA A 640 14.67 -23.23 76.59
C ALA A 640 14.69 -22.30 75.35
N ALA A 641 13.77 -21.34 75.24
CA ALA A 641 13.80 -20.34 74.17
C ALA A 641 15.04 -19.44 74.24
N GLU A 642 15.42 -18.99 75.45
CA GLU A 642 16.65 -18.21 75.66
C GLU A 642 17.92 -19.02 75.30
N LEU A 643 17.93 -20.31 75.61
CA LEU A 643 19.03 -21.23 75.24
C LEU A 643 19.06 -21.47 73.72
N ALA A 644 17.90 -21.63 73.08
CA ALA A 644 17.78 -21.76 71.62
C ALA A 644 18.31 -20.52 70.90
N HIS A 645 17.99 -19.32 71.40
CA HIS A 645 18.49 -18.06 70.87
C HIS A 645 20.02 -17.95 70.96
N ARG A 646 20.60 -18.33 72.11
CA ARG A 646 22.06 -18.33 72.29
C ARG A 646 22.75 -19.34 71.38
N LEU A 647 22.18 -20.54 71.26
CA LEU A 647 22.70 -21.60 70.41
C LEU A 647 22.59 -21.24 68.92
N ASN A 648 21.51 -20.58 68.51
CA ASN A 648 21.35 -20.03 67.16
C ASN A 648 22.51 -19.09 66.80
N ASN A 649 22.80 -18.12 67.68
CA ASN A 649 23.90 -17.18 67.47
C ASN A 649 25.28 -17.88 67.40
N ALA A 650 25.51 -18.90 68.23
CA ALA A 650 26.74 -19.70 68.20
C ALA A 650 26.85 -20.53 66.91
N CYS A 651 25.77 -21.19 66.49
CA CYS A 651 25.69 -21.94 65.24
C CYS A 651 25.93 -21.05 64.01
N ARG A 652 25.39 -19.82 63.99
CA ARG A 652 25.66 -18.85 62.91
C ARG A 652 27.14 -18.42 62.88
N ALA A 653 27.77 -18.26 64.04
CA ALA A 653 29.18 -17.88 64.14
C ALA A 653 30.11 -19.01 63.64
N ASP A 654 29.77 -20.27 63.92
CA ASP A 654 30.54 -21.46 63.51
C ASP A 654 30.16 -21.99 62.11
N GLY A 655 29.26 -21.31 61.39
CA GLY A 655 28.91 -21.63 60.00
C GLY A 655 27.82 -22.70 59.82
N PHE A 656 27.10 -23.07 60.88
CA PHE A 656 25.95 -23.99 60.85
C PHE A 656 24.63 -23.24 60.60
N THR A 657 24.49 -22.64 59.42
CA THR A 657 23.31 -21.82 59.06
C THR A 657 22.01 -22.61 59.05
N ASP A 658 22.03 -23.87 58.62
CA ASP A 658 20.83 -24.72 58.59
C ASP A 658 20.34 -25.06 60.00
N VAL A 659 21.26 -25.33 60.93
CA VAL A 659 20.94 -25.57 62.35
C VAL A 659 20.42 -24.29 63.00
N ALA A 660 21.02 -23.15 62.68
CA ALA A 660 20.59 -21.84 63.16
C ALA A 660 19.16 -21.49 62.75
N GLU A 661 18.77 -21.76 61.49
CA GLU A 661 17.39 -21.56 61.03
C GLU A 661 16.40 -22.47 61.77
N GLN A 662 16.75 -23.73 62.04
CA GLN A 662 15.90 -24.63 62.83
C GLN A 662 15.81 -24.22 64.30
N LEU A 663 16.89 -23.69 64.88
CA LEU A 663 16.89 -23.15 66.24
C LEU A 663 16.05 -21.87 66.36
N GLU A 664 15.99 -21.04 65.32
CA GLU A 664 15.11 -19.87 65.26
C GLU A 664 13.62 -20.27 65.20
N LEU A 665 13.30 -21.34 64.47
CA LEU A 665 11.96 -21.91 64.45
C LEU A 665 11.58 -22.54 65.81
N LEU A 666 12.52 -23.24 66.44
CA LEU A 666 12.36 -23.82 67.77
C LEU A 666 12.18 -22.73 68.85
N GLU A 667 12.96 -21.66 68.80
CA GLU A 667 12.83 -20.48 69.67
C GLU A 667 11.40 -19.92 69.57
N GLY A 668 10.94 -19.63 68.36
CA GLY A 668 9.58 -19.14 68.15
C GLY A 668 8.49 -20.11 68.62
N ALA A 669 8.68 -21.42 68.43
CA ALA A 669 7.74 -22.44 68.90
C ALA A 669 7.68 -22.50 70.43
N LEU A 670 8.83 -22.42 71.10
CA LEU A 670 8.96 -22.41 72.56
C LEU A 670 8.34 -21.14 73.18
N GLU A 671 8.52 -19.97 72.55
CA GLU A 671 7.87 -18.72 72.98
C GLU A 671 6.33 -18.78 72.87
N ARG A 672 5.82 -19.48 71.86
CA ARG A 672 4.37 -19.66 71.62
C ARG A 672 3.76 -20.82 72.41
N GLY A 673 4.57 -21.63 73.12
CA GLY A 673 4.11 -22.80 73.86
C GLY A 673 3.68 -23.98 72.98
N GLU A 674 4.19 -24.04 71.75
CA GLU A 674 3.97 -25.14 70.81
C GLU A 674 4.82 -26.37 71.20
N PRO A 675 4.43 -27.60 70.84
CA PRO A 675 5.21 -28.80 71.16
C PRO A 675 6.59 -28.75 70.49
N ALA A 676 7.65 -28.75 71.30
CA ALA A 676 9.04 -28.61 70.85
C ALA A 676 9.63 -29.88 70.21
N GLU A 677 9.00 -31.03 70.42
CA GLU A 677 9.51 -32.37 70.08
C GLU A 677 9.81 -32.63 68.58
N PRO A 678 9.04 -32.07 67.61
CA PRO A 678 9.37 -32.17 66.19
C PRO A 678 10.60 -31.33 65.81
N PHE A 679 10.74 -30.16 66.41
CA PHE A 679 11.83 -29.22 66.16
C PHE A 679 13.14 -29.67 66.82
N LEU A 680 13.04 -30.25 68.02
CA LEU A 680 14.16 -30.89 68.71
C LEU A 680 14.72 -32.05 67.86
N ARG A 681 13.85 -32.92 67.34
CA ARG A 681 14.27 -34.01 66.43
C ARG A 681 14.92 -33.51 65.14
N ALA A 682 14.43 -32.41 64.57
CA ALA A 682 15.04 -31.83 63.38
C ALA A 682 16.45 -31.33 63.68
N CYS A 683 16.65 -30.59 64.77
CA CYS A 683 17.96 -30.10 65.18
C CYS A 683 18.92 -31.23 65.59
N ASP A 684 18.45 -32.27 66.29
CA ASP A 684 19.22 -33.44 66.68
C ASP A 684 19.74 -34.22 65.45
N GLN A 685 18.92 -34.35 64.41
CA GLN A 685 19.34 -34.95 63.13
C GLN A 685 20.50 -34.19 62.47
N PHE A 686 20.57 -32.87 62.63
CA PHE A 686 21.65 -32.06 62.07
C PHE A 686 22.91 -32.07 62.96
N LEU A 687 22.75 -32.11 64.29
CA LEU A 687 23.85 -32.07 65.24
C LEU A 687 24.51 -33.45 65.46
N CYS A 688 23.75 -34.55 65.35
CA CYS A 688 24.21 -35.92 65.58
C CYS A 688 24.58 -36.71 64.30
N ALA A 689 24.65 -36.07 63.12
CA ALA A 689 24.94 -36.72 61.84
C ALA A 689 26.37 -37.29 61.67
N THR A 690 27.13 -37.50 62.76
CA THR A 690 28.45 -38.16 62.72
C THR A 690 28.62 -39.20 63.83
N ALA A 691 27.70 -40.16 63.93
CA ALA A 691 27.90 -41.38 64.73
C ALA A 691 27.11 -42.57 64.15
N THR A 692 27.48 -43.03 62.95
CA THR A 692 27.10 -44.37 62.49
C THR A 692 28.37 -45.16 62.18
N GLU A 693 28.65 -46.14 63.05
CA GLU A 693 29.66 -47.17 62.84
C GLU A 693 29.46 -47.85 61.47
N PRO A 694 30.56 -48.24 60.78
CA PRO A 694 30.42 -49.02 59.56
C PRO A 694 29.83 -50.39 59.89
N PRO A 695 28.92 -50.94 59.06
CA PRO A 695 28.38 -52.26 59.30
C PRO A 695 29.48 -53.32 59.17
N SER A 696 29.50 -54.27 60.12
CA SER A 696 30.31 -55.49 60.09
C SER A 696 29.64 -56.60 59.28
#